data_AF-E3CQE3-F1
#
_entry.id   AF-E3CQE3-F1
#
_cell.length_a   1.000
_cell.length_b   1.000
_cell.length_c   1.000
_cell.angle_alpha   90.00
_cell.angle_beta   90.00
_cell.angle_gamma   90.00
#
_symmetry.space_group_name_H-M   'P 1'
#
loop_
_entity.id
_entity.type
_entity.pdbx_description
1 polymer ?
#
loop_
_entity_poly.entity_id
_entity_poly.type
_entity_poly.pdbx_seq_one_letter_code
_entity_poly.pdbx_strand_id
1 'polypeptide(L)'
;MKTEKKTVKAARKNFQSSLKASRIHYRREKKGLKRSLPKRRFIMRRAEKAETREQRQTLKQTYQEEKDLVTDTFKEAIAYVSPRWLKSKEIKKYRLPQARQRLVVARKHLAEVKKAEKEEAVTSKFTYQKKPTESKTSRFQFQKEKSLERLQAEKEVKSAKRDVKQLKKAHQFKKPSTKVKRGLRYVASESLDVVAQDDDLEGIRTLKESVIKGRRYGRFTYQSGKLLVKSGQTGLRFTKTKAAHSKERYQNFKKGKGFTRQKHLKPQRRYRTFLKQARRHSVSGITRVIQAIKNSLTFFSSIALNPMTWVVSGLLFFLLLMMSFVIGISGTTLIQQDESELTKAYTHMTWEDAENTRTNPTGITYYTKIDDVMGFMNLKYQDYALEKFMENGDKTYHAYLSQLWQDLNGGDSLKSMLELTKEPAYKLSDDDREDLKELSEEGTYLVLQELDNPFQNQTEDDALTMTVRYGYEVIDDKPTLHHHIILEAKENQVIVAPMDGKVSLDGENIIITSGKGLNKSQLTLFNIHTGRVSDGQKVQAGEVIGQTKDGAGLKVTYQKVDDDSEKLVYVNPAFYFPKVIQLQTTILPTIGQFGGDEFARAKATYEYLKSQGATNQAIAAILGNWSVESSINPKRAEGDYLSPPVGATDSSWDDEGWLSLNGPAIYNGRYPNILRRGLGLGQWTDTADGSRRHTLLLEYANRKTRSGMT
;
A
#
# COMPACT_ATOMS: atom_id res chain seq x y z
N MET A 1 -24.74 13.00 -26.04
CA MET A 1 -23.49 12.99 -25.23
C MET A 1 -22.31 13.76 -25.84
N LYS A 2 -21.92 13.56 -27.11
CA LYS A 2 -20.81 14.33 -27.76
C LYS A 2 -21.12 15.84 -27.88
N THR A 3 -22.39 16.21 -27.92
CA THR A 3 -22.91 17.58 -28.02
C THR A 3 -22.60 18.45 -26.79
N GLU A 4 -22.92 17.98 -25.58
CA GLU A 4 -22.66 18.71 -24.32
C GLU A 4 -21.16 19.02 -24.09
N LYS A 5 -20.27 18.11 -24.48
CA LYS A 5 -18.82 18.34 -24.36
C LYS A 5 -18.36 19.48 -25.28
N LYS A 6 -18.93 19.55 -26.50
CA LYS A 6 -18.64 20.62 -27.47
C LYS A 6 -19.19 21.96 -27.00
N THR A 7 -20.43 22.01 -26.50
CA THR A 7 -21.04 23.25 -25.98
C THR A 7 -20.26 23.83 -24.81
N VAL A 8 -19.84 23.00 -23.85
CA VAL A 8 -19.00 23.45 -22.72
C VAL A 8 -17.64 23.97 -23.18
N LYS A 9 -17.03 23.34 -24.20
CA LYS A 9 -15.74 23.80 -24.74
C LYS A 9 -15.89 25.17 -25.42
N ALA A 10 -16.94 25.36 -26.21
CA ALA A 10 -17.27 26.65 -26.83
C ALA A 10 -17.55 27.74 -25.79
N ALA A 11 -18.41 27.45 -24.80
CA ALA A 11 -18.74 28.39 -23.72
C ALA A 11 -17.50 28.83 -22.92
N ARG A 12 -16.57 27.91 -22.64
CA ARG A 12 -15.29 28.25 -21.98
C ARG A 12 -14.41 29.14 -22.84
N LYS A 13 -14.31 28.85 -24.14
CA LYS A 13 -13.51 29.66 -25.08
C LYS A 13 -14.06 31.09 -25.14
N ASN A 14 -15.37 31.23 -25.33
CA ASN A 14 -16.05 32.52 -25.40
C ASN A 14 -15.90 33.31 -24.10
N PHE A 15 -16.10 32.66 -22.95
CA PHE A 15 -15.94 33.27 -21.63
C PHE A 15 -14.50 33.78 -21.39
N GLN A 16 -13.49 33.01 -21.82
CA GLN A 16 -12.09 33.44 -21.68
C GLN A 16 -11.72 34.57 -22.64
N SER A 17 -12.18 34.52 -23.89
CA SER A 17 -11.91 35.57 -24.87
C SER A 17 -12.59 36.88 -24.51
N SER A 18 -13.86 36.85 -24.07
CA SER A 18 -14.59 38.06 -23.69
C SER A 18 -14.02 38.71 -22.43
N LEU A 19 -13.67 37.93 -21.40
CA LEU A 19 -12.96 38.46 -20.21
C LEU A 19 -11.58 39.03 -20.54
N LYS A 20 -10.87 38.44 -21.52
CA LYS A 20 -9.59 38.97 -21.99
C LYS A 20 -9.78 40.28 -22.73
N ALA A 21 -10.79 40.36 -23.61
CA ALA A 21 -11.13 41.55 -24.38
C ALA A 21 -11.52 42.72 -23.46
N SER A 22 -12.46 42.51 -22.52
CA SER A 22 -12.88 43.55 -21.56
C SER A 22 -11.71 44.04 -20.69
N ARG A 23 -10.83 43.14 -20.25
CA ARG A 23 -9.63 43.51 -19.49
C ARG A 23 -8.63 44.32 -20.32
N ILE A 24 -8.47 44.00 -21.61
CA ILE A 24 -7.60 44.76 -22.52
C ILE A 24 -8.19 46.15 -22.77
N HIS A 25 -9.49 46.22 -23.05
CA HIS A 25 -10.23 47.47 -23.24
C HIS A 25 -10.07 48.39 -22.01
N TYR A 26 -10.42 47.90 -20.82
CA TYR A 26 -10.24 48.65 -19.57
C TYR A 26 -8.78 49.13 -19.36
N ARG A 27 -7.79 48.30 -19.68
CA ARG A 27 -6.36 48.68 -19.54
C ARG A 27 -5.94 49.73 -20.55
N ARG A 28 -6.46 49.67 -21.78
CA ARG A 28 -6.18 50.64 -22.85
C ARG A 28 -6.78 51.99 -22.49
N GLU A 29 -8.05 52.03 -22.13
CA GLU A 29 -8.75 53.26 -21.71
C GLU A 29 -8.13 53.87 -20.45
N LYS A 30 -7.82 53.06 -19.44
CA LYS A 30 -7.12 53.53 -18.24
C LYS A 30 -5.73 54.10 -18.54
N LYS A 31 -5.02 53.58 -19.54
CA LYS A 31 -3.74 54.13 -20.00
C LYS A 31 -3.95 55.42 -20.79
N GLY A 32 -4.96 55.49 -21.66
CA GLY A 32 -5.36 56.70 -22.39
C GLY A 32 -5.67 57.84 -21.43
N LEU A 33 -6.49 57.57 -20.42
CA LEU A 33 -6.86 58.50 -19.35
C LEU A 33 -5.69 58.89 -18.42
N LYS A 34 -4.59 58.14 -18.42
CA LYS A 34 -3.35 58.54 -17.74
C LYS A 34 -2.46 59.41 -18.62
N ARG A 35 -2.52 59.24 -19.94
CA ARG A 35 -1.76 60.02 -20.93
C ARG A 35 -2.38 61.38 -21.19
N SER A 36 -3.70 61.51 -21.07
CA SER A 36 -4.41 62.79 -21.16
C SER A 36 -4.17 63.71 -19.96
N LEU A 37 -3.59 63.20 -18.86
CA LEU A 37 -3.23 64.01 -17.70
C LEU A 37 -1.90 64.75 -17.92
N PRO A 38 -1.82 66.04 -17.55
CA PRO A 38 -0.57 66.80 -17.67
C PRO A 38 0.55 66.17 -16.81
N LYS A 39 1.76 66.07 -17.38
CA LYS A 39 2.92 65.42 -16.73
C LYS A 39 3.43 66.16 -15.48
N ARG A 40 3.11 67.46 -15.32
CA ARG A 40 3.49 68.26 -14.13
C ARG A 40 2.43 68.12 -13.03
N ARG A 41 2.77 67.38 -11.97
CA ARG A 41 1.90 67.05 -10.81
C ARG A 41 1.28 68.26 -10.06
N PHE A 42 1.80 69.47 -10.26
CA PHE A 42 1.46 70.67 -9.48
C PHE A 42 0.42 71.60 -10.11
N ILE A 43 0.02 71.40 -11.37
CA ILE A 43 -0.95 72.26 -12.08
C ILE A 43 -2.12 71.39 -12.58
N MET A 44 -2.87 70.80 -11.65
CA MET A 44 -4.15 70.16 -11.99
C MET A 44 -5.21 70.82 -11.13
N ARG A 45 -6.16 71.50 -11.78
CA ARG A 45 -7.28 72.16 -11.09
C ARG A 45 -8.09 71.10 -10.34
N ARG A 46 -8.70 71.47 -9.21
CA ARG A 46 -9.51 70.54 -8.40
C ARG A 46 -10.65 69.90 -9.23
N ALA A 47 -11.22 70.65 -10.18
CA ALA A 47 -12.23 70.19 -11.13
C ALA A 47 -11.71 69.05 -12.03
N GLU A 48 -10.57 69.22 -12.71
CA GLU A 48 -9.96 68.19 -13.56
C GLU A 48 -9.59 66.90 -12.78
N LYS A 49 -9.20 67.04 -11.51
CA LYS A 49 -8.98 65.89 -10.61
C LYS A 49 -10.27 65.17 -10.25
N ALA A 50 -11.40 65.88 -10.13
CA ALA A 50 -12.70 65.28 -9.87
C ALA A 50 -13.22 64.56 -11.11
N GLU A 51 -13.19 65.21 -12.28
CA GLU A 51 -13.59 64.62 -13.56
C GLU A 51 -12.81 63.35 -13.90
N THR A 52 -11.48 63.36 -13.70
CA THR A 52 -10.66 62.16 -13.94
C THR A 52 -10.88 61.05 -12.91
N ARG A 53 -11.40 61.36 -11.71
CA ARG A 53 -11.85 60.35 -10.74
C ARG A 53 -13.18 59.75 -11.16
N GLU A 54 -14.13 60.58 -11.61
CA GLU A 54 -15.43 60.14 -12.12
C GLU A 54 -15.26 59.26 -13.36
N GLN A 55 -14.48 59.69 -14.35
CA GLN A 55 -14.18 58.88 -15.54
C GLN A 55 -13.48 57.55 -15.20
N ARG A 56 -12.66 57.50 -14.14
CA ARG A 56 -12.10 56.23 -13.65
C ARG A 56 -13.13 55.34 -12.97
N GLN A 57 -14.10 55.92 -12.29
CA GLN A 57 -15.18 55.20 -11.64
C GLN A 57 -16.13 54.64 -12.69
N THR A 58 -16.55 55.43 -13.69
CA THR A 58 -17.39 54.97 -14.80
C THR A 58 -16.70 53.88 -15.61
N LEU A 59 -15.40 54.02 -15.90
CA LEU A 59 -14.62 52.97 -16.56
C LEU A 59 -14.54 51.66 -15.74
N LYS A 60 -14.53 51.79 -14.41
CA LYS A 60 -14.50 50.63 -13.51
C LYS A 60 -15.87 49.97 -13.42
N GLN A 61 -16.95 50.75 -13.40
CA GLN A 61 -18.34 50.28 -13.39
C GLN A 61 -18.66 49.54 -14.69
N THR A 62 -18.42 50.15 -15.85
CA THR A 62 -18.58 49.52 -17.17
C THR A 62 -17.81 48.19 -17.29
N TYR A 63 -16.55 48.15 -16.84
CA TYR A 63 -15.79 46.90 -16.80
C TYR A 63 -16.38 45.84 -15.84
N GLN A 64 -16.99 46.26 -14.73
CA GLN A 64 -17.69 45.35 -13.81
C GLN A 64 -18.96 44.80 -14.45
N GLU A 65 -19.77 45.66 -15.08
CA GLU A 65 -21.00 45.30 -15.79
C GLU A 65 -20.71 44.32 -16.95
N GLU A 66 -19.73 44.61 -17.80
CA GLU A 66 -19.31 43.69 -18.88
C GLU A 66 -18.87 42.34 -18.32
N LYS A 67 -18.12 42.35 -17.21
CA LYS A 67 -17.65 41.13 -16.57
C LYS A 67 -18.82 40.34 -15.99
N ASP A 68 -19.79 41.01 -15.39
CA ASP A 68 -20.97 40.36 -14.80
C ASP A 68 -21.85 39.76 -15.89
N LEU A 69 -22.12 40.49 -16.97
CA LEU A 69 -22.81 40.01 -18.18
C LEU A 69 -22.13 38.76 -18.77
N VAL A 70 -20.80 38.80 -18.92
CA VAL A 70 -20.02 37.66 -19.39
C VAL A 70 -20.09 36.47 -18.42
N THR A 71 -20.18 36.70 -17.12
CA THR A 71 -20.36 35.62 -16.16
C THR A 71 -21.77 35.04 -16.17
N ASP A 72 -22.78 35.84 -16.44
CA ASP A 72 -24.18 35.41 -16.50
C ASP A 72 -24.47 34.60 -17.76
N THR A 73 -23.99 35.06 -18.91
CA THR A 73 -24.01 34.26 -20.17
C THR A 73 -23.29 32.91 -20.00
N PHE A 74 -22.15 32.88 -19.31
CA PHE A 74 -21.46 31.62 -19.01
C PHE A 74 -22.25 30.73 -18.04
N LYS A 75 -22.85 31.32 -17.01
CA LYS A 75 -23.72 30.65 -16.02
C LYS A 75 -24.91 29.98 -16.70
N GLU A 76 -25.55 30.64 -17.66
CA GLU A 76 -26.65 30.12 -18.46
C GLU A 76 -26.21 28.95 -19.34
N ALA A 77 -25.10 29.11 -20.07
CA ALA A 77 -24.57 28.08 -20.95
C ALA A 77 -24.25 26.75 -20.22
N ILE A 78 -23.91 26.80 -18.93
CA ILE A 78 -23.64 25.61 -18.12
C ILE A 78 -24.83 25.13 -17.28
N ALA A 79 -25.97 25.84 -17.30
CA ALA A 79 -27.09 25.67 -16.36
C ALA A 79 -27.80 24.31 -16.45
N TYR A 80 -27.66 23.59 -17.56
CA TYR A 80 -28.24 22.26 -17.78
C TYR A 80 -27.20 21.19 -18.17
N VAL A 81 -25.92 21.56 -18.14
CA VAL A 81 -24.83 20.64 -18.45
C VAL A 81 -24.63 19.62 -17.33
N SER A 82 -24.39 18.36 -17.71
CA SER A 82 -24.06 17.29 -16.78
C SER A 82 -22.82 17.63 -15.91
N PRO A 83 -22.86 17.40 -14.58
CA PRO A 83 -21.72 17.62 -13.69
C PRO A 83 -20.45 16.89 -14.13
N ARG A 84 -20.55 15.83 -14.93
CA ARG A 84 -19.42 15.05 -15.48
C ARG A 84 -18.49 15.89 -16.36
N TRP A 85 -19.00 16.90 -17.08
CA TRP A 85 -18.20 17.71 -18.01
C TRP A 85 -17.64 19.01 -17.40
N LEU A 86 -18.07 19.34 -16.19
CA LEU A 86 -17.70 20.57 -15.49
C LEU A 86 -16.46 20.39 -14.61
N LYS A 87 -15.64 21.44 -14.47
CA LYS A 87 -14.48 21.45 -13.57
C LYS A 87 -14.95 21.65 -12.12
N SER A 88 -14.19 21.16 -11.14
CA SER A 88 -14.53 21.30 -9.71
C SER A 88 -14.77 22.77 -9.28
N LYS A 89 -13.94 23.70 -9.79
CA LYS A 89 -14.10 25.15 -9.55
C LYS A 89 -15.38 25.71 -10.15
N GLU A 90 -15.77 25.26 -11.35
CA GLU A 90 -16.99 25.70 -12.04
C GLU A 90 -18.24 25.21 -11.30
N ILE A 91 -18.22 23.96 -10.82
CA ILE A 91 -19.29 23.40 -9.98
C ILE A 91 -19.46 24.22 -8.70
N LYS A 92 -18.35 24.51 -8.00
CA LYS A 92 -18.38 25.28 -6.74
C LYS A 92 -18.86 26.72 -6.94
N LYS A 93 -18.34 27.41 -7.96
CA LYS A 93 -18.50 28.86 -8.14
C LYS A 93 -19.82 29.24 -8.82
N TYR A 94 -20.31 28.41 -9.75
CA TYR A 94 -21.45 28.78 -10.60
C TYR A 94 -22.64 27.83 -10.41
N ARG A 95 -22.45 26.51 -10.61
CA ARG A 95 -23.59 25.56 -10.65
C ARG A 95 -24.24 25.30 -9.30
N LEU A 96 -23.44 25.13 -8.25
CA LEU A 96 -23.95 24.79 -6.93
C LEU A 96 -24.75 25.95 -6.30
N PRO A 97 -24.36 27.23 -6.45
CA PRO A 97 -25.23 28.37 -6.14
C PRO A 97 -26.54 28.37 -6.93
N GLN A 98 -26.51 28.18 -8.26
CA GLN A 98 -27.71 28.14 -9.11
C GLN A 98 -28.69 27.04 -8.67
N ALA A 99 -28.20 25.83 -8.45
CA ALA A 99 -29.03 24.71 -8.02
C ALA A 99 -29.65 24.93 -6.64
N ARG A 100 -28.93 25.61 -5.73
CA ARG A 100 -29.49 26.03 -4.42
C ARG A 100 -30.58 27.09 -4.59
N GLN A 101 -30.38 28.08 -5.45
CA GLN A 101 -31.40 29.09 -5.75
C GLN A 101 -32.66 28.45 -6.33
N ARG A 102 -32.53 27.54 -7.31
CA ARG A 102 -33.66 26.76 -7.87
C ARG A 102 -34.41 25.98 -6.80
N LEU A 103 -33.69 25.35 -5.86
CA LEU A 103 -34.30 24.64 -4.74
C LEU A 103 -35.10 25.60 -3.84
N VAL A 104 -34.56 26.80 -3.56
CA VAL A 104 -35.27 27.82 -2.77
C VAL A 104 -36.55 28.28 -3.49
N VAL A 105 -36.48 28.58 -4.79
CA VAL A 105 -37.64 28.98 -5.60
C VAL A 105 -38.69 27.87 -5.62
N ALA A 106 -38.31 26.63 -5.91
CA ALA A 106 -39.24 25.49 -5.91
C ALA A 106 -39.90 25.26 -4.54
N ARG A 107 -39.18 25.52 -3.43
CA ARG A 107 -39.76 25.45 -2.08
C ARG A 107 -40.77 26.55 -1.81
N LYS A 108 -40.53 27.77 -2.33
CA LYS A 108 -41.49 28.88 -2.23
C LYS A 108 -42.75 28.57 -3.03
N HIS A 109 -42.60 28.14 -4.28
CA HIS A 109 -43.70 27.72 -5.14
C HIS A 109 -44.55 26.61 -4.47
N LEU A 110 -43.92 25.57 -3.92
CA LEU A 110 -44.64 24.52 -3.18
C LEU A 110 -45.37 25.05 -1.93
N ALA A 111 -44.85 26.09 -1.29
CA ALA A 111 -45.51 26.71 -0.13
C ALA A 111 -46.70 27.58 -0.54
N GLU A 112 -46.61 28.29 -1.67
CA GLU A 112 -47.69 29.09 -2.27
C GLU A 112 -48.85 28.20 -2.70
N VAL A 113 -48.59 27.13 -3.46
CA VAL A 113 -49.62 26.15 -3.87
C VAL A 113 -50.32 25.53 -2.66
N LYS A 114 -49.57 25.21 -1.60
CA LYS A 114 -50.13 24.69 -0.35
C LYS A 114 -50.98 25.71 0.43
N LYS A 115 -50.76 27.01 0.24
CA LYS A 115 -51.59 28.05 0.83
C LYS A 115 -52.86 28.25 0.01
N ALA A 116 -52.74 28.32 -1.32
CA ALA A 116 -53.88 28.40 -2.22
C ALA A 116 -54.86 27.22 -2.03
N GLU A 117 -54.37 25.98 -1.97
CA GLU A 117 -55.22 24.80 -1.69
C GLU A 117 -55.95 24.90 -0.34
N LYS A 118 -55.33 25.52 0.66
CA LYS A 118 -55.96 25.70 1.98
C LYS A 118 -57.04 26.77 1.93
N GLU A 119 -56.82 27.84 1.17
CA GLU A 119 -57.79 28.92 0.99
C GLU A 119 -59.00 28.41 0.19
N GLU A 120 -58.80 27.64 -0.88
CA GLU A 120 -59.86 26.99 -1.66
C GLU A 120 -60.66 25.94 -0.86
N ALA A 121 -59.98 25.16 -0.01
CA ALA A 121 -60.62 24.20 0.90
C ALA A 121 -61.44 24.88 2.00
N VAL A 122 -61.13 26.14 2.35
CA VAL A 122 -61.91 26.93 3.31
C VAL A 122 -63.13 27.55 2.63
N THR A 123 -63.03 28.01 1.38
CA THR A 123 -64.16 28.54 0.60
C THR A 123 -65.15 27.47 0.15
N SER A 124 -64.70 26.25 -0.17
CA SER A 124 -65.56 25.13 -0.59
C SER A 124 -66.44 24.54 0.53
N LYS A 125 -66.15 24.85 1.80
CA LYS A 125 -67.01 24.46 2.95
C LYS A 125 -68.37 25.16 2.98
N PHE A 126 -68.60 26.19 2.16
CA PHE A 126 -69.88 26.91 2.08
C PHE A 126 -70.85 26.39 1.01
N THR A 127 -70.48 25.40 0.19
CA THR A 127 -71.40 24.77 -0.78
C THR A 127 -71.69 23.34 -0.37
N TYR A 128 -72.80 23.14 0.34
CA TYR A 128 -73.31 21.83 0.74
C TYR A 128 -73.85 21.07 -0.48
N GLN A 129 -73.06 20.14 -1.04
CA GLN A 129 -73.62 18.98 -1.72
C GLN A 129 -72.96 17.71 -1.18
N LYS A 130 -73.78 16.93 -0.48
CA LYS A 130 -73.46 15.68 0.19
C LYS A 130 -73.39 14.57 -0.88
N LYS A 131 -72.20 14.04 -1.19
CA LYS A 131 -72.05 12.78 -1.93
C LYS A 131 -71.79 11.61 -0.97
N PRO A 132 -72.25 10.39 -1.31
CA PRO A 132 -72.34 9.28 -0.37
C PRO A 132 -70.98 8.66 -0.05
N THR A 133 -70.87 8.16 1.16
CA THR A 133 -69.71 7.49 1.74
C THR A 133 -69.51 6.13 1.07
N GLU A 134 -68.48 5.98 0.24
CA GLU A 134 -68.06 4.69 -0.30
C GLU A 134 -66.84 4.09 0.41
N SER A 135 -66.82 2.76 0.33
CA SER A 135 -66.12 1.77 1.14
C SER A 135 -64.58 1.79 1.08
N LYS A 136 -63.97 1.19 2.11
CA LYS A 136 -62.53 1.04 2.33
C LYS A 136 -61.82 0.39 1.13
N THR A 137 -61.02 1.16 0.39
CA THR A 137 -60.10 0.65 -0.64
C THR A 137 -58.65 0.54 -0.15
N SER A 138 -57.91 -0.35 -0.80
CA SER A 138 -56.60 -0.93 -0.45
C SER A 138 -55.45 0.07 -0.15
N ARG A 139 -54.43 -0.42 0.57
CA ARG A 139 -53.15 0.27 0.92
C ARG A 139 -52.34 0.82 -0.27
N PHE A 140 -52.77 0.62 -1.52
CA PHE A 140 -52.11 1.11 -2.74
C PHE A 140 -52.68 2.43 -3.30
N GLN A 141 -53.79 2.96 -2.77
CA GLN A 141 -54.32 4.28 -3.16
C GLN A 141 -53.86 5.40 -2.19
N PHE A 142 -52.55 5.55 -1.98
CA PHE A 142 -51.99 6.72 -1.28
C PHE A 142 -51.77 7.90 -2.25
N GLN A 143 -52.81 8.25 -3.00
CA GLN A 143 -52.95 9.58 -3.59
C GLN A 143 -54.43 9.95 -3.45
N LYS A 144 -54.83 10.42 -2.26
CA LYS A 144 -55.90 11.43 -2.21
C LYS A 144 -55.52 12.46 -3.26
N GLU A 145 -56.40 12.67 -4.24
CA GLU A 145 -56.21 13.48 -5.43
C GLU A 145 -55.53 14.81 -5.07
N LYS A 146 -54.20 14.83 -5.15
CA LYS A 146 -53.44 16.07 -5.01
C LYS A 146 -53.69 16.83 -6.29
N SER A 147 -53.92 18.13 -6.19
CA SER A 147 -54.01 18.98 -7.38
C SER A 147 -52.81 18.73 -8.30
N LEU A 148 -53.05 18.76 -9.61
CA LEU A 148 -52.01 18.56 -10.62
C LEU A 148 -50.85 19.55 -10.39
N GLU A 149 -51.17 20.77 -9.97
CA GLU A 149 -50.24 21.83 -9.61
C GLU A 149 -49.36 21.46 -8.40
N ARG A 150 -49.93 20.87 -7.35
CA ARG A 150 -49.18 20.37 -6.20
C ARG A 150 -48.24 19.23 -6.55
N LEU A 151 -48.66 18.31 -7.42
CA LEU A 151 -47.81 17.22 -7.90
C LEU A 151 -46.62 17.75 -8.71
N GLN A 152 -46.85 18.77 -9.54
CA GLN A 152 -45.80 19.47 -10.28
C GLN A 152 -44.81 20.17 -9.32
N ALA A 153 -45.31 20.95 -8.34
CA ALA A 153 -44.46 21.63 -7.36
C ALA A 153 -43.64 20.64 -6.48
N GLU A 154 -44.22 19.51 -6.07
CA GLU A 154 -43.50 18.47 -5.33
C GLU A 154 -42.40 17.81 -6.22
N LYS A 155 -42.69 17.58 -7.51
CA LYS A 155 -41.74 17.03 -8.49
C LYS A 155 -40.58 18.00 -8.72
N GLU A 156 -40.85 19.30 -8.83
CA GLU A 156 -39.84 20.35 -8.96
C GLU A 156 -38.89 20.37 -7.75
N VAL A 157 -39.42 20.38 -6.53
CA VAL A 157 -38.61 20.33 -5.30
C VAL A 157 -37.76 19.06 -5.25
N LYS A 158 -38.33 17.90 -5.63
CA LYS A 158 -37.61 16.62 -5.65
C LYS A 158 -36.48 16.64 -6.69
N SER A 159 -36.72 17.21 -7.87
CA SER A 159 -35.72 17.35 -8.93
C SER A 159 -34.58 18.28 -8.51
N ALA A 160 -34.89 19.46 -7.95
CA ALA A 160 -33.89 20.43 -7.48
C ALA A 160 -33.05 19.88 -6.32
N LYS A 161 -33.66 19.14 -5.38
CA LYS A 161 -32.93 18.43 -4.30
C LYS A 161 -31.96 17.38 -4.87
N ARG A 162 -32.39 16.62 -5.89
CA ARG A 162 -31.53 15.62 -6.55
C ARG A 162 -30.35 16.29 -7.25
N ASP A 163 -30.57 17.37 -7.97
CA ASP A 163 -29.52 18.13 -8.67
C ASP A 163 -28.46 18.66 -7.67
N VAL A 164 -28.89 19.29 -6.58
CA VAL A 164 -27.97 19.74 -5.51
C VAL A 164 -27.17 18.57 -4.92
N LYS A 165 -27.80 17.41 -4.69
CA LYS A 165 -27.12 16.21 -4.17
C LYS A 165 -26.09 15.67 -5.17
N GLN A 166 -26.45 15.59 -6.45
CA GLN A 166 -25.55 15.16 -7.52
C GLN A 166 -24.36 16.11 -7.69
N LEU A 167 -24.58 17.43 -7.69
CA LEU A 167 -23.53 18.43 -7.78
C LEU A 167 -22.59 18.41 -6.57
N LYS A 168 -23.11 18.20 -5.34
CA LYS A 168 -22.28 18.02 -4.14
C LYS A 168 -21.39 16.77 -4.24
N LYS A 169 -21.96 15.63 -4.65
CA LYS A 169 -21.21 14.38 -4.87
C LYS A 169 -20.15 14.54 -5.97
N ALA A 170 -20.52 15.12 -7.11
CA ALA A 170 -19.59 15.38 -8.21
C ALA A 170 -18.49 16.37 -7.82
N HIS A 171 -18.81 17.40 -7.02
CA HIS A 171 -17.81 18.33 -6.48
C HIS A 171 -16.85 17.63 -5.52
N GLN A 172 -17.35 16.78 -4.61
CA GLN A 172 -16.52 16.00 -3.69
C GLN A 172 -15.60 15.03 -4.43
N PHE A 173 -16.12 14.28 -5.40
CA PHE A 173 -15.34 13.37 -6.24
C PHE A 173 -14.27 14.09 -7.08
N LYS A 174 -14.59 15.30 -7.57
CA LYS A 174 -13.67 16.12 -8.38
C LYS A 174 -12.81 17.08 -7.57
N LYS A 175 -13.07 17.23 -6.26
CA LYS A 175 -12.19 17.95 -5.35
C LYS A 175 -10.87 17.18 -5.40
N PRO A 176 -9.73 17.83 -5.59
CA PRO A 176 -8.46 17.17 -5.33
C PRO A 176 -8.40 16.96 -3.81
N SER A 177 -9.08 15.93 -3.31
CA SER A 177 -8.76 15.38 -1.99
C SER A 177 -7.37 14.77 -2.14
N THR A 178 -6.57 14.99 -1.12
CA THR A 178 -5.13 14.73 -0.98
C THR A 178 -4.22 15.67 -1.77
N LYS A 179 -3.29 16.28 -1.01
CA LYS A 179 -2.08 16.94 -1.52
C LYS A 179 -1.31 16.04 -2.51
N VAL A 180 -1.52 14.73 -2.46
CA VAL A 180 -1.02 13.67 -3.36
C VAL A 180 -1.43 13.89 -4.84
N LYS A 181 -2.71 14.14 -5.15
CA LYS A 181 -3.15 14.42 -6.55
C LYS A 181 -2.70 15.79 -7.08
N ARG A 182 -2.33 16.72 -6.18
CA ARG A 182 -1.67 17.98 -6.55
C ARG A 182 -0.17 17.75 -6.79
N GLY A 183 0.52 17.00 -5.93
CA GLY A 183 1.91 16.59 -6.11
C GLY A 183 2.12 15.88 -7.45
N LEU A 184 1.29 14.87 -7.76
CA LEU A 184 1.33 14.15 -9.04
C LEU A 184 1.09 15.04 -10.28
N ARG A 185 0.28 16.09 -10.19
CA ARG A 185 0.07 17.03 -11.31
C ARG A 185 1.18 18.06 -11.47
N TYR A 186 1.79 18.50 -10.36
CA TYR A 186 2.95 19.38 -10.42
C TYR A 186 4.17 18.61 -10.96
N VAL A 187 4.33 17.35 -10.55
CA VAL A 187 5.37 16.44 -11.06
C VAL A 187 5.22 16.15 -12.55
N ALA A 188 4.01 15.91 -13.05
CA ALA A 188 3.77 15.66 -14.49
C ALA A 188 3.89 16.92 -15.36
N SER A 189 3.72 18.12 -14.81
CA SER A 189 3.91 19.38 -15.55
C SER A 189 5.34 19.89 -15.52
N GLU A 190 6.07 19.73 -14.41
CA GLU A 190 7.48 20.14 -14.32
C GLU A 190 8.43 19.12 -14.98
N SER A 191 8.05 17.84 -15.11
CA SER A 191 8.83 16.87 -15.89
C SER A 191 8.87 17.18 -17.39
N LEU A 192 7.91 17.95 -17.90
CA LEU A 192 7.91 18.42 -19.29
C LEU A 192 8.86 19.62 -19.49
N ASP A 193 8.99 20.50 -18.49
CA ASP A 193 9.84 21.69 -18.57
C ASP A 193 11.31 21.38 -18.22
N VAL A 194 11.59 20.42 -17.33
CA VAL A 194 12.96 20.03 -16.93
C VAL A 194 13.65 19.12 -17.97
N VAL A 195 12.88 18.45 -18.85
CA VAL A 195 13.45 17.69 -19.97
C VAL A 195 13.78 18.59 -21.16
N ALA A 196 13.32 19.85 -21.14
CA ALA A 196 13.52 20.82 -22.23
C ALA A 196 14.73 21.76 -22.03
N GLN A 197 15.43 21.70 -20.90
CA GLN A 197 16.58 22.57 -20.64
C GLN A 197 17.71 21.76 -19.97
N ASP A 198 18.76 21.48 -20.75
CA ASP A 198 20.09 21.13 -20.23
C ASP A 198 20.87 22.43 -19.90
N ASP A 199 21.95 22.24 -19.14
CA ASP A 199 23.06 23.15 -18.84
C ASP A 199 22.98 24.12 -17.66
N ASP A 200 22.63 23.64 -16.45
CA ASP A 200 23.22 24.22 -15.23
C ASP A 200 23.37 23.17 -14.10
N LEU A 201 24.63 22.89 -13.76
CA LEU A 201 25.11 21.86 -12.86
C LEU A 201 25.02 22.32 -11.38
N GLU A 202 24.33 21.51 -10.56
CA GLU A 202 24.25 21.45 -9.08
C GLU A 202 22.83 21.62 -8.53
N GLY A 203 22.04 22.59 -9.00
CA GLY A 203 20.64 22.77 -8.55
C GLY A 203 19.68 21.65 -9.00
N ILE A 204 19.98 20.99 -10.12
CA ILE A 204 19.12 19.99 -10.79
C ILE A 204 19.14 18.61 -10.09
N ARG A 205 20.21 18.27 -9.36
CA ARG A 205 20.28 17.02 -8.56
C ARG A 205 19.18 16.99 -7.49
N THR A 206 18.97 18.10 -6.80
CA THR A 206 17.98 18.21 -5.72
C THR A 206 16.52 18.17 -6.22
N LEU A 207 16.25 18.73 -7.40
CA LEU A 207 14.92 18.77 -8.01
C LEU A 207 14.52 17.42 -8.60
N LYS A 208 15.43 16.74 -9.31
CA LYS A 208 15.18 15.39 -9.84
C LYS A 208 15.01 14.37 -8.72
N GLU A 209 15.78 14.47 -7.64
CA GLU A 209 15.57 13.70 -6.42
C GLU A 209 14.22 14.01 -5.76
N SER A 210 13.79 15.27 -5.69
CA SER A 210 12.49 15.62 -5.12
C SER A 210 11.31 15.07 -5.94
N VAL A 211 11.48 14.92 -7.26
CA VAL A 211 10.51 14.35 -8.19
C VAL A 211 10.41 12.83 -8.04
N ILE A 212 11.55 12.14 -7.98
CA ILE A 212 11.61 10.68 -7.76
C ILE A 212 11.11 10.33 -6.35
N LYS A 213 11.57 11.05 -5.31
CA LYS A 213 11.14 10.88 -3.91
C LYS A 213 9.66 11.28 -3.71
N GLY A 214 9.16 12.26 -4.49
CA GLY A 214 7.75 12.65 -4.55
C GLY A 214 6.85 11.61 -5.22
N ARG A 215 7.34 10.90 -6.24
CA ARG A 215 6.68 9.72 -6.83
C ARG A 215 6.63 8.55 -5.85
N ARG A 216 7.74 8.24 -5.14
CA ARG A 216 7.77 7.22 -4.07
C ARG A 216 6.75 7.53 -2.97
N TYR A 217 6.70 8.78 -2.48
CA TYR A 217 5.68 9.22 -1.52
C TYR A 217 4.24 9.14 -2.08
N GLY A 218 4.05 9.47 -3.35
CA GLY A 218 2.74 9.39 -4.03
C GLY A 218 2.23 7.96 -4.19
N ARG A 219 3.10 7.02 -4.60
CA ARG A 219 2.78 5.59 -4.72
C ARG A 219 2.57 4.95 -3.35
N PHE A 220 3.47 5.20 -2.40
CA PHE A 220 3.34 4.74 -1.02
C PHE A 220 2.01 5.18 -0.39
N THR A 221 1.65 6.47 -0.50
CA THR A 221 0.36 6.99 0.04
C THR A 221 -0.87 6.47 -0.69
N TYR A 222 -0.75 6.14 -1.99
CA TYR A 222 -1.83 5.54 -2.77
C TYR A 222 -2.04 4.07 -2.43
N GLN A 223 -0.97 3.28 -2.34
CA GLN A 223 -1.02 1.87 -1.94
C GLN A 223 -1.47 1.72 -0.50
N SER A 224 -0.92 2.48 0.44
CA SER A 224 -1.40 2.52 1.84
C SER A 224 -2.84 3.06 1.96
N GLY A 225 -3.26 3.93 1.04
CA GLY A 225 -4.67 4.35 0.89
C GLY A 225 -5.61 3.26 0.35
N LYS A 226 -5.12 2.38 -0.53
CA LYS A 226 -5.82 1.18 -1.02
C LYS A 226 -5.92 0.12 0.09
N LEU A 227 -4.87 0.00 0.90
CA LEU A 227 -4.76 -0.89 2.05
C LEU A 227 -5.65 -0.48 3.23
N LEU A 228 -5.81 0.82 3.50
CA LEU A 228 -6.79 1.37 4.46
C LEU A 228 -8.22 0.90 4.22
N VAL A 229 -8.56 0.51 2.98
CA VAL A 229 -9.88 -0.01 2.61
C VAL A 229 -9.97 -1.53 2.82
N LYS A 230 -8.84 -2.25 2.85
CA LYS A 230 -8.77 -3.71 3.00
C LYS A 230 -8.50 -4.17 4.46
N SER A 231 -7.72 -3.45 5.29
CA SER A 231 -7.18 -3.96 6.57
C SER A 231 -7.76 -3.39 7.89
N GLY A 232 -8.82 -2.57 7.86
CA GLY A 232 -9.53 -2.19 9.10
C GLY A 232 -8.78 -1.25 10.06
N GLN A 233 -8.97 -1.41 11.39
CA GLN A 233 -8.46 -0.47 12.43
C GLN A 233 -6.93 -0.48 12.58
N THR A 234 -6.28 -1.63 12.32
CA THR A 234 -4.82 -1.82 12.46
C THR A 234 -4.04 -1.04 11.40
N GLY A 235 -4.42 -1.17 10.12
CA GLY A 235 -3.85 -0.36 9.03
C GLY A 235 -4.07 1.15 9.19
N LEU A 236 -5.08 1.57 9.97
CA LEU A 236 -5.35 2.99 10.27
C LEU A 236 -4.35 3.59 11.26
N ARG A 237 -3.78 2.77 12.17
CA ARG A 237 -2.68 3.17 13.05
C ARG A 237 -1.37 3.24 12.26
N PHE A 238 -1.06 2.19 11.51
CA PHE A 238 0.13 2.08 10.67
C PHE A 238 0.28 3.25 9.68
N THR A 239 -0.79 3.62 8.98
CA THR A 239 -0.78 4.75 8.03
C THR A 239 -0.56 6.12 8.67
N LYS A 240 -1.08 6.35 9.88
CA LYS A 240 -0.87 7.62 10.62
C LYS A 240 0.58 7.78 11.07
N THR A 241 1.16 6.70 11.59
CA THR A 241 2.55 6.63 12.04
C THR A 241 3.50 6.85 10.85
N LYS A 242 3.26 6.15 9.74
CA LYS A 242 4.00 6.31 8.47
C LYS A 242 3.94 7.72 7.87
N ALA A 243 2.79 8.38 7.93
CA ALA A 243 2.62 9.75 7.46
C ALA A 243 3.38 10.79 8.32
N ALA A 244 3.44 10.58 9.63
CA ALA A 244 4.17 11.44 10.56
C ALA A 244 5.70 11.35 10.35
N HIS A 245 6.23 10.14 10.19
CA HIS A 245 7.66 9.92 9.95
C HIS A 245 8.14 10.47 8.62
N SER A 246 7.34 10.33 7.56
CA SER A 246 7.64 10.91 6.24
C SER A 246 7.70 12.45 6.30
N LYS A 247 6.85 13.07 7.14
CA LYS A 247 6.83 14.52 7.35
C LYS A 247 8.08 15.01 8.07
N GLU A 248 8.57 14.26 9.05
CA GLU A 248 9.78 14.59 9.82
C GLU A 248 11.05 14.49 8.93
N ARG A 249 11.17 13.41 8.15
CA ARG A 249 12.26 13.25 7.17
C ARG A 249 12.24 14.35 6.11
N TYR A 250 11.06 14.73 5.61
CA TYR A 250 10.93 15.86 4.69
C TYR A 250 11.38 17.18 5.32
N GLN A 251 11.15 17.38 6.61
CA GLN A 251 11.62 18.56 7.33
C GLN A 251 13.14 18.55 7.55
N ASN A 252 13.74 17.39 7.84
CA ASN A 252 15.20 17.25 7.97
C ASN A 252 15.90 17.40 6.62
N PHE A 253 15.30 16.89 5.56
CA PHE A 253 15.73 17.08 4.18
C PHE A 253 15.71 18.55 3.78
N LYS A 254 14.63 19.28 4.05
CA LYS A 254 14.57 20.75 3.86
C LYS A 254 15.65 21.51 4.62
N LYS A 255 16.22 20.90 5.67
CA LYS A 255 17.29 21.46 6.50
C LYS A 255 18.68 20.95 6.08
N GLY A 256 18.82 20.24 4.97
CA GLY A 256 20.10 19.75 4.44
C GLY A 256 20.70 18.55 5.17
N LYS A 257 19.94 17.85 6.03
CA LYS A 257 20.44 16.73 6.87
C LYS A 257 20.20 15.34 6.27
N GLY A 258 19.88 15.25 4.97
CA GLY A 258 19.48 13.99 4.32
C GLY A 258 18.05 13.54 4.65
N PHE A 259 17.63 12.39 4.12
CA PHE A 259 16.30 11.78 4.37
C PHE A 259 16.27 10.94 5.65
N THR A 260 16.94 11.43 6.69
CA THR A 260 17.11 10.75 7.96
C THR A 260 16.13 11.31 9.01
N ARG A 261 15.71 10.47 9.96
CA ARG A 261 15.03 10.95 11.16
C ARG A 261 16.10 11.43 12.15
N GLN A 262 15.77 12.39 13.01
CA GLN A 262 16.62 12.62 14.18
C GLN A 262 16.47 11.40 15.09
N LYS A 263 17.57 10.65 15.32
CA LYS A 263 17.56 9.43 16.16
C LYS A 263 16.79 9.67 17.46
N HIS A 264 16.07 8.64 17.91
CA HIS A 264 15.65 8.58 19.31
C HIS A 264 16.92 8.61 20.18
N LEU A 265 16.95 9.50 21.17
CA LEU A 265 17.99 9.47 22.18
C LEU A 265 17.67 8.31 23.12
N LYS A 266 18.51 7.26 23.15
CA LYS A 266 18.46 6.27 24.24
C LYS A 266 18.64 6.98 25.60
N PRO A 267 18.01 6.51 26.70
CA PRO A 267 17.80 7.29 27.92
C PRO A 267 19.06 7.68 28.73
N GLN A 268 20.25 7.19 28.41
CA GLN A 268 21.42 7.35 29.30
C GLN A 268 22.41 8.46 28.92
N ARG A 269 22.26 9.13 27.77
CA ARG A 269 23.14 10.26 27.40
C ARG A 269 22.58 11.65 27.69
N ARG A 270 21.29 11.80 28.00
CA ARG A 270 20.68 13.11 28.29
C ARG A 270 21.11 13.74 29.61
N TYR A 271 21.53 12.97 30.61
CA TYR A 271 21.95 13.53 31.90
C TYR A 271 23.37 14.13 31.86
N ARG A 272 24.30 13.48 31.14
CA ARG A 272 25.72 13.90 31.08
C ARG A 272 25.97 15.09 30.16
N THR A 273 25.29 15.19 29.01
CA THR A 273 25.39 16.38 28.15
C THR A 273 24.61 17.55 28.71
N PHE A 274 23.47 17.32 29.38
CA PHE A 274 22.77 18.38 30.13
C PHE A 274 23.63 18.93 31.27
N LEU A 275 24.31 18.09 32.06
CA LEU A 275 25.23 18.56 33.10
C LEU A 275 26.47 19.29 32.55
N LYS A 276 27.06 18.82 31.44
CA LYS A 276 28.18 19.50 30.77
C LYS A 276 27.77 20.84 30.14
N GLN A 277 26.54 20.96 29.66
CA GLN A 277 26.03 22.18 29.03
C GLN A 277 25.43 23.16 30.05
N ALA A 278 24.90 22.67 31.17
CA ALA A 278 24.47 23.47 32.31
C ALA A 278 25.66 24.15 33.02
N ARG A 279 26.82 23.48 33.13
CA ARG A 279 28.05 24.11 33.67
C ARG A 279 28.65 25.20 32.77
N ARG A 280 28.29 25.24 31.48
CA ARG A 280 28.78 26.27 30.53
C ARG A 280 27.84 27.47 30.38
N HIS A 281 26.62 27.41 30.90
CA HIS A 281 25.62 28.48 30.80
C HIS A 281 25.09 28.98 32.16
N SER A 282 25.68 28.58 33.29
CA SER A 282 25.18 28.87 34.64
C SER A 282 25.59 30.22 35.26
N VAL A 283 25.85 31.28 34.49
CA VAL A 283 26.28 32.56 35.12
C VAL A 283 25.47 33.81 34.73
N SER A 284 24.43 33.75 33.88
CA SER A 284 23.70 35.00 33.54
C SER A 284 22.20 34.95 33.32
N GLY A 285 21.52 33.83 33.57
CA GLY A 285 20.09 33.67 33.19
C GLY A 285 19.11 33.18 34.26
N ILE A 286 19.54 32.89 35.50
CA ILE A 286 18.71 32.16 36.48
C ILE A 286 17.79 33.09 37.31
N THR A 287 18.14 34.37 37.47
CA THR A 287 17.35 35.30 38.31
C THR A 287 15.99 35.66 37.72
N ARG A 288 15.83 35.70 36.38
CA ARG A 288 14.53 36.04 35.75
C ARG A 288 13.53 34.90 35.71
N VAL A 289 14.00 33.65 35.69
CA VAL A 289 13.11 32.47 35.61
C VAL A 289 12.50 32.14 36.97
N ILE A 290 13.25 32.31 38.06
CA ILE A 290 12.72 32.10 39.42
C ILE A 290 11.70 33.19 39.79
N GLN A 291 11.91 34.43 39.33
CA GLN A 291 10.94 35.52 39.51
C GLN A 291 9.63 35.28 38.75
N ALA A 292 9.70 34.68 37.55
CA ALA A 292 8.53 34.33 36.76
C ALA A 292 7.72 33.17 37.35
N ILE A 293 8.38 32.21 38.01
CA ILE A 293 7.72 31.06 38.66
C ILE A 293 6.99 31.51 39.93
N LYS A 294 7.59 32.39 40.74
CA LYS A 294 6.95 32.97 41.93
C LYS A 294 5.68 33.77 41.59
N ASN A 295 5.65 34.44 40.43
CA ASN A 295 4.49 35.18 39.95
C ASN A 295 3.43 34.29 39.25
N SER A 296 3.75 33.04 38.91
CA SER A 296 2.81 32.12 38.27
C SER A 296 2.00 31.28 39.27
N LEU A 297 2.50 31.13 40.50
CA LEU A 297 1.79 30.45 41.59
C LEU A 297 0.71 31.33 42.26
N THR A 298 0.83 32.66 42.17
CA THR A 298 -0.21 33.59 42.65
C THR A 298 -1.40 33.71 41.69
N PHE A 299 -1.33 33.11 40.49
CA PHE A 299 -2.42 33.14 39.51
C PHE A 299 -3.49 32.05 39.76
N PHE A 300 -3.22 31.07 40.62
CA PHE A 300 -4.14 29.96 40.91
C PHE A 300 -4.96 30.13 42.20
N SER A 301 -4.73 31.17 43.00
CA SER A 301 -5.50 31.45 44.22
C SER A 301 -6.57 32.54 44.06
N SER A 302 -6.68 33.16 42.89
CA SER A 302 -7.79 34.05 42.55
C SER A 302 -8.40 33.58 41.23
N ILE A 303 -9.71 33.77 41.04
CA ILE A 303 -10.54 33.36 39.88
C ILE A 303 -11.40 32.12 40.17
N ALA A 304 -12.37 32.32 41.08
CA ALA A 304 -13.50 31.42 41.32
C ALA A 304 -14.81 31.86 40.62
N LEU A 305 -14.80 32.85 39.70
CA LEU A 305 -16.05 33.55 39.31
C LEU A 305 -16.28 33.78 37.80
N ASN A 306 -15.56 33.13 36.89
CA ASN A 306 -15.84 33.32 35.44
C ASN A 306 -15.83 31.98 34.65
N PRO A 307 -16.97 31.56 34.05
CA PRO A 307 -17.09 30.26 33.37
C PRO A 307 -16.28 30.13 32.06
N MET A 308 -15.86 31.25 31.45
CA MET A 308 -15.03 31.21 30.24
C MET A 308 -13.57 30.80 30.51
N THR A 309 -13.04 31.02 31.72
CA THR A 309 -11.67 30.66 32.08
C THR A 309 -11.50 29.15 32.31
N TRP A 310 -12.56 28.46 32.75
CA TRP A 310 -12.59 27.01 32.88
C TRP A 310 -12.52 26.30 31.52
N VAL A 311 -13.18 26.87 30.51
CA VAL A 311 -13.14 26.34 29.14
C VAL A 311 -11.74 26.49 28.55
N VAL A 312 -11.07 27.62 28.75
CA VAL A 312 -9.72 27.86 28.20
C VAL A 312 -8.65 27.06 28.96
N SER A 313 -8.73 27.00 30.29
CA SER A 313 -7.83 26.19 31.13
C SER A 313 -8.01 24.70 30.88
N GLY A 314 -9.27 24.24 30.77
CA GLY A 314 -9.61 22.87 30.38
C GLY A 314 -9.14 22.53 28.97
N LEU A 315 -9.23 23.45 28.01
CA LEU A 315 -8.71 23.25 26.66
C LEU A 315 -7.18 23.18 26.63
N LEU A 316 -6.50 23.96 27.47
CA LEU A 316 -5.03 23.97 27.58
C LEU A 316 -4.52 22.70 28.29
N PHE A 317 -5.20 22.25 29.34
CA PHE A 317 -4.92 20.98 30.02
C PHE A 317 -5.23 19.78 29.13
N PHE A 318 -6.32 19.82 28.37
CA PHE A 318 -6.64 18.81 27.36
C PHE A 318 -5.64 18.82 26.20
N LEU A 319 -5.14 19.98 25.78
CA LEU A 319 -4.04 20.09 24.81
C LEU A 319 -2.73 19.54 25.37
N LEU A 320 -2.43 19.76 26.65
CA LEU A 320 -1.27 19.17 27.32
C LEU A 320 -1.40 17.66 27.49
N LEU A 321 -2.57 17.13 27.86
CA LEU A 321 -2.86 15.70 27.88
C LEU A 321 -2.82 15.07 26.49
N MET A 322 -3.32 15.77 25.45
CA MET A 322 -3.17 15.37 24.05
C MET A 322 -1.71 15.37 23.61
N MET A 323 -0.89 16.31 24.09
CA MET A 323 0.55 16.32 23.83
C MET A 323 1.27 15.18 24.56
N SER A 324 0.86 14.82 25.77
CA SER A 324 1.35 13.64 26.51
C SER A 324 0.96 12.32 25.84
N PHE A 325 -0.26 12.22 25.30
CA PHE A 325 -0.72 11.06 24.52
C PHE A 325 0.00 10.95 23.16
N VAL A 326 0.46 12.07 22.60
CA VAL A 326 1.21 12.11 21.32
C VAL A 326 2.72 11.83 21.49
N ILE A 327 3.25 11.83 22.71
CA ILE A 327 4.68 11.52 22.97
C ILE A 327 4.92 10.02 23.22
N GLY A 328 3.87 9.20 23.35
CA GLY A 328 3.95 7.76 23.64
C GLY A 328 3.76 6.80 22.45
N ILE A 329 3.80 7.25 21.19
CA ILE A 329 3.61 6.35 20.03
C ILE A 329 4.71 6.62 18.99
N SER A 330 5.74 5.79 18.99
CA SER A 330 6.73 5.76 17.91
C SER A 330 7.07 4.32 17.56
N GLY A 331 6.23 3.70 16.74
CA GLY A 331 6.51 2.42 16.07
C GLY A 331 7.51 2.61 14.92
N THR A 332 8.41 1.65 14.74
CA THR A 332 9.65 1.76 13.95
C THR A 332 9.56 1.04 12.58
N THR A 333 8.39 1.04 11.94
CA THR A 333 8.05 0.12 10.83
C THR A 333 8.53 0.49 9.42
N LEU A 334 9.63 1.21 9.27
CA LEU A 334 10.13 1.62 7.95
C LEU A 334 11.58 1.19 7.81
N ILE A 335 11.95 0.56 6.69
CA ILE A 335 13.35 0.25 6.39
C ILE A 335 14.17 1.54 6.43
N GLN A 336 15.10 1.58 7.37
CA GLN A 336 16.05 2.68 7.60
C GLN A 336 17.47 2.32 7.15
N GLN A 337 17.71 1.03 6.91
CA GLN A 337 18.98 0.47 6.47
C GLN A 337 19.36 0.97 5.07
N ASP A 338 20.65 1.24 4.88
CA ASP A 338 21.22 1.49 3.55
C ASP A 338 20.94 0.32 2.58
N GLU A 339 20.64 0.64 1.32
CA GLU A 339 20.23 -0.34 0.31
C GLU A 339 21.35 -1.34 -0.03
N SER A 340 22.62 -0.91 0.04
CA SER A 340 23.78 -1.76 -0.19
C SER A 340 24.03 -2.71 0.98
N GLU A 341 23.98 -2.18 2.22
CA GLU A 341 24.14 -2.98 3.44
C GLU A 341 22.98 -3.97 3.63
N LEU A 342 21.76 -3.59 3.24
CA LEU A 342 20.60 -4.47 3.22
C LEU A 342 20.80 -5.63 2.22
N THR A 343 21.33 -5.33 1.03
CA THR A 343 21.66 -6.37 0.05
C THR A 343 22.74 -7.29 0.57
N LYS A 344 23.79 -6.77 1.23
CA LYS A 344 24.85 -7.58 1.84
C LYS A 344 24.30 -8.50 2.93
N ALA A 345 23.49 -7.97 3.85
CA ALA A 345 22.87 -8.75 4.93
C ALA A 345 21.94 -9.87 4.39
N TYR A 346 21.14 -9.56 3.37
CA TYR A 346 20.31 -10.55 2.68
C TYR A 346 21.17 -11.64 2.01
N THR A 347 22.23 -11.21 1.30
CA THR A 347 23.15 -12.12 0.62
C THR A 347 23.85 -13.05 1.59
N HIS A 348 24.26 -12.55 2.76
CA HIS A 348 24.83 -13.37 3.82
C HIS A 348 23.87 -14.46 4.30
N MET A 349 22.60 -14.13 4.53
CA MET A 349 21.60 -15.12 4.91
C MET A 349 21.36 -16.18 3.82
N THR A 350 21.42 -15.81 2.53
CA THR A 350 21.34 -16.80 1.44
C THR A 350 22.59 -17.67 1.35
N TRP A 351 23.76 -17.13 1.72
CA TRP A 351 25.00 -17.90 1.80
C TRP A 351 24.91 -18.94 2.91
N GLU A 352 24.38 -18.58 4.08
CA GLU A 352 24.11 -19.53 5.18
C GLU A 352 23.16 -20.65 4.72
N ASP A 353 22.07 -20.33 4.02
CA ASP A 353 21.17 -21.34 3.45
C ASP A 353 21.92 -22.30 2.49
N ALA A 354 22.73 -21.75 1.57
CA ALA A 354 23.44 -22.56 0.58
C ALA A 354 24.55 -23.43 1.20
N GLU A 355 25.34 -22.87 2.13
CA GLU A 355 26.43 -23.58 2.77
C GLU A 355 25.90 -24.70 3.68
N ASN A 356 24.83 -24.44 4.44
CA ASN A 356 24.21 -25.47 5.26
C ASN A 356 23.43 -26.48 4.41
N THR A 357 22.87 -26.10 3.24
CA THR A 357 22.29 -27.08 2.30
C THR A 357 23.34 -28.05 1.79
N ARG A 358 24.50 -27.53 1.38
CA ARG A 358 25.61 -28.31 0.83
C ARG A 358 26.22 -29.26 1.87
N THR A 359 26.37 -28.79 3.10
CA THR A 359 27.09 -29.52 4.16
C THR A 359 26.18 -30.41 5.01
N ASN A 360 24.85 -30.32 4.86
CA ASN A 360 23.93 -31.07 5.70
C ASN A 360 23.87 -32.56 5.28
N PRO A 361 24.27 -33.49 6.18
CA PRO A 361 24.26 -34.92 5.89
C PRO A 361 22.86 -35.52 5.74
N THR A 362 21.82 -34.84 6.24
CA THR A 362 20.42 -35.27 6.12
C THR A 362 19.82 -34.96 4.76
N GLY A 363 20.45 -34.09 3.95
CA GLY A 363 20.01 -33.68 2.60
C GLY A 363 18.98 -32.55 2.56
N ILE A 364 18.80 -31.79 3.66
CA ILE A 364 17.86 -30.65 3.72
C ILE A 364 18.32 -29.55 2.78
N THR A 365 17.40 -29.05 1.95
CA THR A 365 17.62 -27.84 1.15
C THR A 365 16.95 -26.66 1.83
N TYR A 366 17.74 -25.70 2.33
CA TYR A 366 17.25 -24.56 3.09
C TYR A 366 16.83 -23.38 2.21
N TYR A 367 15.63 -22.86 2.47
CA TYR A 367 15.15 -21.58 1.95
C TYR A 367 14.48 -20.79 3.07
N THR A 368 15.31 -20.11 3.87
CA THR A 368 14.86 -19.27 4.97
C THR A 368 13.98 -18.12 4.46
N LYS A 369 12.97 -17.72 5.26
CA LYS A 369 12.18 -16.50 5.03
C LYS A 369 12.98 -15.26 5.43
N ILE A 370 13.99 -14.93 4.62
CA ILE A 370 14.97 -13.87 4.90
C ILE A 370 14.29 -12.50 5.02
N ASP A 371 13.19 -12.26 4.30
CA ASP A 371 12.44 -10.99 4.36
C ASP A 371 11.93 -10.67 5.79
N ASP A 372 11.50 -11.70 6.55
CA ASP A 372 11.05 -11.54 7.93
C ASP A 372 12.24 -11.20 8.85
N VAL A 373 13.40 -11.81 8.58
CA VAL A 373 14.66 -11.52 9.28
C VAL A 373 15.09 -10.07 9.02
N MET A 374 15.04 -9.61 7.78
CA MET A 374 15.37 -8.22 7.43
C MET A 374 14.38 -7.23 8.07
N GLY A 375 13.10 -7.58 8.13
CA GLY A 375 12.08 -6.82 8.85
C GLY A 375 12.41 -6.68 10.34
N PHE A 376 12.76 -7.79 10.99
CA PHE A 376 13.19 -7.83 12.38
C PHE A 376 14.45 -7.00 12.63
N MET A 377 15.49 -7.20 11.82
CA MET A 377 16.76 -6.48 11.93
C MET A 377 16.56 -4.98 11.81
N ASN A 378 15.71 -4.55 10.89
CA ASN A 378 15.37 -3.15 10.74
C ASN A 378 14.61 -2.57 11.94
N LEU A 379 13.63 -3.31 12.49
CA LEU A 379 12.89 -2.86 13.68
C LEU A 379 13.83 -2.70 14.89
N LYS A 380 14.68 -3.71 15.13
CA LYS A 380 15.53 -3.79 16.33
C LYS A 380 16.79 -2.93 16.25
N TYR A 381 17.47 -2.90 15.10
CA TYR A 381 18.80 -2.31 14.94
C TYR A 381 18.87 -1.15 13.95
N GLN A 382 17.89 -1.03 13.04
CA GLN A 382 17.77 0.06 12.06
C GLN A 382 18.96 0.13 11.07
N ASP A 383 19.73 1.21 11.08
CA ASP A 383 20.81 1.49 10.13
C ASP A 383 22.12 0.85 10.61
N TYR A 384 22.19 -0.48 10.51
CA TYR A 384 23.37 -1.28 10.83
C TYR A 384 24.19 -1.59 9.57
N ALA A 385 25.49 -1.83 9.77
CA ALA A 385 26.38 -2.32 8.72
C ALA A 385 26.89 -3.71 9.11
N LEU A 386 26.95 -4.62 8.14
CA LEU A 386 27.14 -6.05 8.38
C LEU A 386 28.43 -6.36 9.17
N GLU A 387 29.52 -5.68 8.81
CA GLU A 387 30.85 -5.88 9.40
C GLU A 387 31.07 -5.14 10.73
N LYS A 388 30.14 -4.28 11.15
CA LYS A 388 30.30 -3.51 12.39
C LYS A 388 29.91 -4.35 13.61
N PHE A 389 30.61 -4.09 14.72
CA PHE A 389 30.22 -4.59 16.04
C PHE A 389 28.88 -4.01 16.47
N MET A 390 28.07 -4.83 17.13
CA MET A 390 26.79 -4.41 17.68
C MET A 390 26.98 -3.41 18.84
N GLU A 391 26.09 -2.41 18.96
CA GLU A 391 26.22 -1.33 19.95
C GLU A 391 26.36 -1.82 21.42
N ASN A 392 25.82 -3.00 21.74
CA ASN A 392 25.76 -3.55 23.10
C ASN A 392 26.27 -5.02 23.17
N GLY A 393 27.16 -5.46 22.26
CA GLY A 393 27.63 -6.84 22.28
C GLY A 393 28.98 -7.06 21.62
N ASP A 394 29.57 -8.21 21.88
CA ASP A 394 30.95 -8.55 21.48
C ASP A 394 31.02 -9.21 20.08
N LYS A 395 29.91 -9.20 19.33
CA LYS A 395 29.78 -9.83 18.02
C LYS A 395 29.46 -8.79 16.93
N THR A 396 29.89 -9.06 15.71
CA THR A 396 29.47 -8.29 14.52
C THR A 396 28.05 -8.63 14.11
N TYR A 397 27.42 -7.76 13.32
CA TYR A 397 26.10 -8.07 12.74
C TYR A 397 26.14 -9.30 11.82
N HIS A 398 27.27 -9.54 11.14
CA HIS A 398 27.54 -10.78 10.41
C HIS A 398 27.40 -12.01 11.31
N ALA A 399 28.16 -12.07 12.42
CA ALA A 399 28.12 -13.19 13.36
C ALA A 399 26.76 -13.33 14.05
N TYR A 400 26.05 -12.22 14.27
CA TYR A 400 24.68 -12.22 14.79
C TYR A 400 23.69 -12.87 13.82
N LEU A 401 23.78 -12.55 12.53
CA LEU A 401 22.92 -13.15 11.50
C LEU A 401 23.19 -14.64 11.31
N SER A 402 24.46 -15.08 11.35
CA SER A 402 24.81 -16.50 11.34
C SER A 402 24.21 -17.25 12.53
N GLN A 403 24.28 -16.67 13.74
CA GLN A 403 23.63 -17.27 14.91
C GLN A 403 22.10 -17.30 14.76
N LEU A 404 21.50 -16.22 14.28
CA LEU A 404 20.05 -16.15 14.06
C LEU A 404 19.60 -17.18 13.02
N TRP A 405 20.38 -17.42 11.97
CA TRP A 405 20.12 -18.49 11.01
C TRP A 405 20.10 -19.86 11.68
N GLN A 406 21.09 -20.15 12.55
CA GLN A 406 21.14 -21.40 13.31
C GLN A 406 19.94 -21.54 14.25
N ASP A 407 19.51 -20.45 14.89
CA ASP A 407 18.37 -20.49 15.80
C ASP A 407 17.02 -20.61 15.06
N LEU A 408 16.96 -20.22 13.78
CA LEU A 408 15.79 -20.38 12.90
C LEU A 408 15.70 -21.79 12.30
N ASN A 409 16.82 -22.33 11.83
CA ASN A 409 16.87 -23.51 10.99
C ASN A 409 17.51 -24.74 11.66
N GLY A 410 18.20 -24.54 12.77
CA GLY A 410 18.81 -25.59 13.57
C GLY A 410 17.86 -26.21 14.60
N GLY A 411 18.28 -27.32 15.19
CA GLY A 411 17.49 -28.11 16.15
C GLY A 411 16.46 -29.03 15.49
N ASP A 412 15.54 -29.56 16.31
CA ASP A 412 14.58 -30.60 15.87
C ASP A 412 13.42 -30.07 15.02
N SER A 413 13.19 -28.75 14.99
CA SER A 413 12.10 -28.12 14.23
C SER A 413 12.43 -26.71 13.77
N LEU A 414 12.00 -26.37 12.55
CA LEU A 414 12.17 -25.04 11.96
C LEU A 414 11.29 -24.02 12.69
N LYS A 415 11.86 -22.86 13.04
CA LYS A 415 11.15 -21.77 13.71
C LYS A 415 10.92 -20.59 12.77
N SER A 416 9.83 -19.86 12.98
CA SER A 416 9.62 -18.57 12.34
C SER A 416 10.29 -17.42 13.11
N MET A 417 10.65 -16.35 12.40
CA MET A 417 11.21 -15.15 13.04
C MET A 417 10.26 -14.58 14.11
N LEU A 418 8.95 -14.62 13.87
CA LEU A 418 7.94 -14.13 14.81
C LEU A 418 7.88 -14.98 16.09
N GLU A 419 8.10 -16.30 16.00
CA GLU A 419 8.21 -17.17 17.18
C GLU A 419 9.45 -16.88 17.99
N LEU A 420 10.61 -16.74 17.32
CA LEU A 420 11.87 -16.38 17.99
C LEU A 420 11.75 -15.06 18.76
N THR A 421 10.94 -14.10 18.31
CA THR A 421 10.74 -12.84 19.05
C THR A 421 10.10 -12.97 20.43
N LYS A 422 9.66 -14.16 20.84
CA LYS A 422 9.24 -14.47 22.21
C LYS A 422 10.41 -14.83 23.12
N GLU A 423 11.49 -15.33 22.54
CA GLU A 423 12.67 -15.79 23.27
C GLU A 423 13.51 -14.60 23.79
N PRO A 424 14.16 -14.72 24.96
CA PRO A 424 14.88 -13.61 25.58
C PRO A 424 15.95 -12.94 24.68
N ALA A 425 16.65 -13.73 23.85
CA ALA A 425 17.69 -13.22 22.95
C ALA A 425 17.14 -12.32 21.83
N TYR A 426 15.93 -12.61 21.35
CA TYR A 426 15.29 -11.95 20.22
C TYR A 426 14.06 -11.13 20.61
N LYS A 427 13.82 -10.97 21.91
CA LYS A 427 12.57 -10.41 22.46
C LYS A 427 12.21 -9.06 21.85
N LEU A 428 10.98 -8.98 21.32
CA LEU A 428 10.32 -7.73 20.91
C LEU A 428 9.14 -7.41 21.84
N SER A 429 8.75 -6.13 21.88
CA SER A 429 7.50 -5.71 22.55
C SER A 429 6.27 -6.21 21.78
N ASP A 430 5.11 -6.32 22.41
CA ASP A 430 3.90 -6.78 21.70
C ASP A 430 3.51 -5.85 20.55
N ASP A 431 3.71 -4.54 20.73
CA ASP A 431 3.54 -3.53 19.68
C ASP A 431 4.50 -3.79 18.50
N ASP A 432 5.80 -4.01 18.78
CA ASP A 432 6.80 -4.27 17.73
C ASP A 432 6.58 -5.62 17.01
N ARG A 433 5.96 -6.60 17.70
CA ARG A 433 5.60 -7.90 17.11
C ARG A 433 4.39 -7.78 16.18
N GLU A 434 3.40 -6.96 16.53
CA GLU A 434 2.28 -6.62 15.64
C GLU A 434 2.79 -5.87 14.40
N ASP A 435 3.70 -4.93 14.60
CA ASP A 435 4.39 -4.20 13.53
C ASP A 435 5.19 -5.13 12.60
N LEU A 436 5.93 -6.12 13.13
CA LEU A 436 6.66 -7.12 12.34
C LEU A 436 5.70 -8.01 11.54
N LYS A 437 4.60 -8.43 12.15
CA LYS A 437 3.56 -9.21 11.47
C LYS A 437 2.94 -8.43 10.31
N GLU A 438 2.60 -7.17 10.53
CA GLU A 438 2.06 -6.30 9.48
C GLU A 438 3.08 -6.09 8.34
N LEU A 439 4.38 -5.93 8.66
CA LEU A 439 5.42 -5.86 7.64
C LEU A 439 5.52 -7.13 6.79
N SER A 440 5.44 -8.31 7.41
CA SER A 440 5.46 -9.59 6.70
C SER A 440 4.24 -9.77 5.79
N GLU A 441 3.06 -9.32 6.22
CA GLU A 441 1.82 -9.45 5.45
C GLU A 441 1.70 -8.42 4.32
N GLU A 442 2.16 -7.19 4.56
CA GLU A 442 1.98 -6.07 3.63
C GLU A 442 3.17 -5.86 2.68
N GLY A 443 4.37 -6.32 3.06
CA GLY A 443 5.61 -6.24 2.30
C GLY A 443 6.69 -5.44 3.04
N THR A 444 7.79 -6.11 3.38
CA THR A 444 8.90 -5.54 4.17
C THR A 444 9.51 -4.30 3.51
N TYR A 445 9.62 -4.29 2.17
CA TYR A 445 10.40 -3.30 1.40
C TYR A 445 9.58 -2.16 0.78
N LEU A 446 8.31 -1.95 1.18
CA LEU A 446 7.40 -0.96 0.57
C LEU A 446 7.96 0.48 0.44
N VAL A 447 8.97 0.85 1.25
CA VAL A 447 9.61 2.18 1.24
C VAL A 447 10.64 2.33 0.12
N LEU A 448 11.26 1.21 -0.27
CA LEU A 448 12.28 1.13 -1.31
C LEU A 448 11.66 0.99 -2.70
N GLN A 449 10.35 0.69 -2.79
CA GLN A 449 9.65 0.49 -4.05
C GLN A 449 9.86 1.68 -5.01
N GLU A 450 10.47 1.38 -6.17
CA GLU A 450 10.65 2.33 -7.27
C GLU A 450 10.32 1.72 -8.64
N LEU A 451 10.31 0.39 -8.74
CA LEU A 451 9.89 -0.37 -9.90
C LEU A 451 8.37 -0.66 -9.82
N ASP A 452 7.71 -0.56 -10.96
CA ASP A 452 6.33 -1.00 -11.15
C ASP A 452 6.27 -2.48 -11.52
N ASN A 453 5.09 -3.07 -11.34
CA ASN A 453 4.82 -4.44 -11.73
C ASN A 453 4.99 -4.59 -13.26
N PRO A 454 5.90 -5.45 -13.76
CA PRO A 454 6.10 -5.69 -15.20
C PRO A 454 4.89 -6.33 -15.89
N PHE A 455 3.93 -6.86 -15.13
CA PHE A 455 2.70 -7.50 -15.61
C PHE A 455 1.45 -6.69 -15.26
N GLN A 456 1.59 -5.39 -15.00
CA GLN A 456 0.50 -4.54 -14.56
C GLN A 456 -0.73 -4.62 -15.48
N ASN A 457 -1.92 -4.64 -14.87
CA ASN A 457 -3.24 -4.77 -15.51
C ASN A 457 -3.53 -6.16 -16.12
N GLN A 458 -2.74 -7.18 -15.76
CA GLN A 458 -2.96 -8.56 -16.22
C GLN A 458 -3.34 -9.52 -15.07
N THR A 459 -3.06 -9.14 -13.82
CA THR A 459 -3.40 -9.90 -12.61
C THR A 459 -4.38 -9.12 -11.73
N GLU A 460 -5.26 -9.84 -11.00
CA GLU A 460 -6.21 -9.20 -10.06
C GLU A 460 -5.49 -8.62 -8.83
N ASP A 461 -4.38 -9.22 -8.44
CA ASP A 461 -3.47 -8.75 -7.38
C ASP A 461 -2.18 -8.16 -7.96
N ASP A 462 -1.70 -7.09 -7.32
CA ASP A 462 -0.46 -6.36 -7.69
C ASP A 462 0.79 -7.01 -7.06
N ALA A 463 0.67 -8.26 -6.59
CA ALA A 463 1.76 -9.05 -6.03
C ALA A 463 2.48 -9.83 -7.13
N LEU A 464 3.79 -9.96 -6.98
CA LEU A 464 4.66 -10.73 -7.86
C LEU A 464 5.11 -11.99 -7.15
N THR A 465 5.10 -13.12 -7.84
CA THR A 465 5.66 -14.38 -7.34
C THR A 465 7.06 -14.57 -7.90
N MET A 466 7.99 -15.01 -7.05
CA MET A 466 9.40 -15.17 -7.35
C MET A 466 9.80 -16.63 -7.20
N THR A 467 10.25 -17.23 -8.30
CA THR A 467 10.66 -18.65 -8.38
C THR A 467 12.12 -18.84 -7.98
N VAL A 468 12.97 -17.85 -8.27
CA VAL A 468 14.38 -17.83 -7.87
C VAL A 468 14.69 -16.50 -7.21
N ARG A 469 15.15 -16.55 -5.96
CA ARG A 469 15.57 -15.37 -5.18
C ARG A 469 16.97 -14.90 -5.56
N TYR A 470 17.28 -13.65 -5.25
CA TYR A 470 18.64 -13.10 -5.35
C TYR A 470 19.55 -13.73 -4.29
N GLY A 471 20.81 -14.03 -4.60
CA GLY A 471 21.77 -14.47 -3.59
C GLY A 471 22.48 -15.78 -3.97
N TYR A 472 22.88 -16.55 -2.97
CA TYR A 472 23.55 -17.83 -3.17
C TYR A 472 22.57 -18.98 -3.36
N GLU A 473 22.87 -19.84 -4.34
CA GLU A 473 22.28 -21.18 -4.51
C GLU A 473 23.39 -22.21 -4.71
N VAL A 474 23.10 -23.48 -4.40
CA VAL A 474 24.04 -24.58 -4.60
C VAL A 474 23.99 -25.01 -6.06
N ILE A 475 25.08 -24.77 -6.80
CA ILE A 475 25.26 -25.20 -8.18
C ILE A 475 26.59 -25.96 -8.23
N ASP A 476 26.58 -27.17 -8.78
CA ASP A 476 27.76 -28.06 -8.85
C ASP A 476 28.46 -28.24 -7.49
N ASP A 477 27.65 -28.50 -6.45
CA ASP A 477 28.08 -28.63 -5.05
C ASP A 477 28.87 -27.43 -4.49
N LYS A 478 28.63 -26.22 -5.02
CA LYS A 478 29.24 -24.98 -4.52
C LYS A 478 28.22 -23.86 -4.36
N PRO A 479 28.29 -23.09 -3.26
CA PRO A 479 27.51 -21.86 -3.14
C PRO A 479 27.93 -20.89 -4.24
N THR A 480 27.04 -20.62 -5.18
CA THR A 480 27.26 -19.71 -6.31
C THR A 480 26.34 -18.51 -6.16
N LEU A 481 26.92 -17.30 -6.14
CA LEU A 481 26.17 -16.05 -6.05
C LEU A 481 25.63 -15.65 -7.41
N HIS A 482 24.31 -15.47 -7.50
CA HIS A 482 23.68 -14.86 -8.66
C HIS A 482 22.96 -13.57 -8.32
N HIS A 483 23.15 -12.56 -9.18
CA HIS A 483 22.69 -11.19 -8.96
C HIS A 483 21.28 -10.90 -9.54
N HIS A 484 20.47 -11.93 -9.71
CA HIS A 484 19.17 -11.84 -10.37
C HIS A 484 18.04 -12.46 -9.55
N ILE A 485 16.81 -12.08 -9.87
CA ILE A 485 15.60 -12.79 -9.48
C ILE A 485 14.90 -13.34 -10.72
N ILE A 486 14.08 -14.37 -10.55
CA ILE A 486 13.16 -14.84 -11.60
C ILE A 486 11.74 -14.68 -11.09
N LEU A 487 10.96 -13.88 -11.81
CA LEU A 487 9.54 -13.66 -11.56
C LEU A 487 8.73 -14.68 -12.36
N GLU A 488 7.72 -15.29 -11.74
CA GLU A 488 6.82 -16.20 -12.42
C GLU A 488 6.09 -15.47 -13.55
N ALA A 489 6.11 -16.05 -14.74
CA ALA A 489 5.42 -15.51 -15.90
C ALA A 489 5.03 -16.64 -16.86
N LYS A 490 3.90 -16.46 -17.54
CA LYS A 490 3.46 -17.37 -18.60
C LYS A 490 4.24 -17.08 -19.88
N GLU A 491 4.32 -18.06 -20.76
CA GLU A 491 4.83 -17.86 -22.11
C GLU A 491 4.02 -16.78 -22.85
N ASN A 492 4.70 -15.93 -23.63
CA ASN A 492 4.10 -14.82 -24.40
C ASN A 492 3.33 -13.78 -23.57
N GLN A 493 3.56 -13.74 -22.25
CA GLN A 493 2.96 -12.75 -21.36
C GLN A 493 3.53 -11.37 -21.66
N VAL A 494 2.65 -10.37 -21.74
CA VAL A 494 3.03 -9.00 -22.08
C VAL A 494 3.82 -8.37 -20.94
N ILE A 495 4.96 -7.75 -21.28
CA ILE A 495 5.83 -7.05 -20.34
C ILE A 495 5.67 -5.55 -20.57
N VAL A 496 5.34 -4.82 -19.50
CA VAL A 496 5.39 -3.36 -19.46
C VAL A 496 6.63 -2.87 -18.73
N ALA A 497 7.13 -1.68 -19.08
CA ALA A 497 8.30 -1.07 -18.46
C ALA A 497 8.08 -0.86 -16.96
N PRO A 498 8.94 -1.43 -16.08
CA PRO A 498 8.85 -1.19 -14.64
C PRO A 498 9.27 0.22 -14.23
N MET A 499 10.04 0.92 -15.05
CA MET A 499 10.57 2.25 -14.75
C MET A 499 10.72 3.10 -16.02
N ASP A 500 10.67 4.42 -15.83
CA ASP A 500 10.99 5.38 -16.88
C ASP A 500 12.48 5.32 -17.20
N GLY A 501 12.86 5.30 -18.47
CA GLY A 501 14.27 5.28 -18.85
C GLY A 501 14.54 5.27 -20.34
N LYS A 502 15.83 5.21 -20.68
CA LYS A 502 16.31 4.98 -22.04
C LYS A 502 16.58 3.48 -22.21
N VAL A 503 16.01 2.89 -23.26
CA VAL A 503 16.21 1.49 -23.62
C VAL A 503 17.55 1.32 -24.30
N SER A 504 18.27 0.27 -23.94
CA SER A 504 19.39 -0.30 -24.68
C SER A 504 19.06 -1.76 -24.95
N LEU A 505 19.29 -2.23 -26.18
CA LEU A 505 19.08 -3.62 -26.56
C LEU A 505 20.40 -4.38 -26.58
N ASP A 506 20.44 -5.53 -25.92
CA ASP A 506 21.57 -6.46 -25.92
C ASP A 506 21.06 -7.86 -26.30
N GLY A 507 21.03 -8.14 -27.61
CA GLY A 507 20.38 -9.31 -28.16
C GLY A 507 18.89 -9.35 -27.83
N GLU A 508 18.48 -10.37 -27.05
CA GLU A 508 17.09 -10.55 -26.57
C GLU A 508 16.85 -9.90 -25.19
N ASN A 509 17.86 -9.23 -24.63
CA ASN A 509 17.76 -8.56 -23.34
C ASN A 509 17.39 -7.09 -23.54
N ILE A 510 16.51 -6.59 -22.65
CA ILE A 510 16.14 -5.18 -22.60
C ILE A 510 16.79 -4.56 -21.37
N ILE A 511 17.62 -3.56 -21.59
CA ILE A 511 18.25 -2.77 -20.54
C ILE A 511 17.56 -1.41 -20.47
N ILE A 512 17.00 -1.04 -19.33
CA ILE A 512 16.41 0.28 -19.09
C ILE A 512 17.34 1.04 -18.14
N THR A 513 17.93 2.12 -18.64
CA THR A 513 18.76 3.02 -17.84
C THR A 513 17.98 4.27 -17.47
N SER A 514 18.00 4.64 -16.19
CA SER A 514 17.40 5.87 -15.69
C SER A 514 18.38 6.64 -14.80
N GLY A 515 18.12 7.94 -14.64
CA GLY A 515 19.01 8.82 -13.86
C GLY A 515 20.32 9.21 -14.59
N LYS A 516 21.18 9.96 -13.89
CA LYS A 516 22.54 10.38 -14.28
C LYS A 516 23.37 10.49 -12.98
N GLY A 517 24.68 10.22 -13.02
CA GLY A 517 25.57 10.27 -11.84
C GLY A 517 25.20 9.25 -10.76
N LEU A 518 25.28 9.63 -9.47
CA LEU A 518 24.91 8.79 -8.30
C LEU A 518 23.47 8.25 -8.30
N ASN A 519 22.56 8.87 -9.07
CA ASN A 519 21.19 8.41 -9.21
C ASN A 519 20.98 7.54 -10.45
N LYS A 520 22.05 7.11 -11.12
CA LYS A 520 21.95 6.21 -12.27
C LYS A 520 21.53 4.82 -11.75
N SER A 521 20.49 4.29 -12.35
CA SER A 521 20.07 2.91 -12.14
C SER A 521 19.86 2.21 -13.46
N GLN A 522 20.11 0.91 -13.46
CA GLN A 522 20.05 0.06 -14.64
C GLN A 522 19.27 -1.20 -14.30
N LEU A 523 18.16 -1.39 -15.01
CA LEU A 523 17.33 -2.57 -14.93
C LEU A 523 17.53 -3.39 -16.18
N THR A 524 17.92 -4.65 -16.03
CA THR A 524 18.04 -5.58 -17.17
C THR A 524 16.99 -6.65 -17.04
N LEU A 525 16.23 -6.83 -18.12
CA LEU A 525 15.23 -7.86 -18.27
C LEU A 525 15.69 -8.83 -19.35
N PHE A 526 15.77 -10.11 -19.02
CA PHE A 526 16.38 -11.12 -19.89
C PHE A 526 15.34 -11.96 -20.61
N ASN A 527 15.73 -12.55 -21.74
CA ASN A 527 14.93 -13.50 -22.53
C ASN A 527 13.55 -12.93 -22.91
N ILE A 528 13.55 -11.72 -23.47
CA ILE A 528 12.33 -11.06 -23.95
C ILE A 528 12.24 -11.20 -25.46
N HIS A 529 11.06 -11.49 -25.98
CA HIS A 529 10.76 -11.28 -27.39
C HIS A 529 10.80 -9.78 -27.70
N THR A 530 11.94 -9.33 -28.22
CA THR A 530 12.21 -7.96 -28.63
C THR A 530 11.58 -7.67 -30.00
N GLY A 531 11.05 -6.46 -30.19
CA GLY A 531 10.35 -6.07 -31.43
C GLY A 531 9.38 -4.90 -31.29
N ARG A 532 9.05 -4.49 -30.05
CA ARG A 532 8.19 -3.33 -29.78
C ARG A 532 8.94 -2.05 -29.41
N VAL A 533 10.21 -2.16 -29.06
CA VAL A 533 11.07 -1.03 -28.68
C VAL A 533 12.37 -1.05 -29.47
N SER A 534 12.90 0.14 -29.77
CA SER A 534 14.16 0.33 -30.49
C SER A 534 15.28 0.77 -29.55
N ASP A 535 16.53 0.50 -29.94
CA ASP A 535 17.70 0.95 -29.20
C ASP A 535 17.71 2.49 -29.07
N GLY A 536 17.97 2.97 -27.85
CA GLY A 536 17.94 4.39 -27.50
C GLY A 536 16.55 5.02 -27.34
N GLN A 537 15.46 4.27 -27.53
CA GLN A 537 14.10 4.74 -27.29
C GLN A 537 13.88 5.12 -25.82
N LYS A 538 13.18 6.22 -25.57
CA LYS A 538 12.71 6.59 -24.22
C LYS A 538 11.36 5.94 -23.96
N VAL A 539 11.24 5.20 -22.86
CA VAL A 539 10.01 4.52 -22.44
C VAL A 539 9.52 5.07 -21.10
N GLN A 540 8.19 5.09 -20.92
CA GLN A 540 7.55 5.42 -19.65
C GLN A 540 7.13 4.16 -18.90
N ALA A 541 7.14 4.19 -17.58
CA ALA A 541 6.63 3.11 -16.76
C ALA A 541 5.16 2.77 -17.14
N GLY A 542 4.88 1.49 -17.37
CA GLY A 542 3.60 0.98 -17.86
C GLY A 542 3.46 0.93 -19.39
N GLU A 543 4.44 1.42 -20.16
CA GLU A 543 4.51 1.25 -21.61
C GLU A 543 4.89 -0.19 -21.97
N VAL A 544 4.29 -0.77 -23.00
CA VAL A 544 4.59 -2.15 -23.41
C VAL A 544 5.95 -2.21 -24.09
N ILE A 545 6.85 -3.05 -23.56
CA ILE A 545 8.23 -3.16 -24.04
C ILE A 545 8.55 -4.51 -24.70
N GLY A 546 7.76 -5.55 -24.44
CA GLY A 546 7.99 -6.86 -25.03
C GLY A 546 7.05 -7.93 -24.49
N GLN A 547 7.42 -9.19 -24.70
CA GLN A 547 6.73 -10.38 -24.19
C GLN A 547 7.76 -11.38 -23.66
N THR A 548 7.38 -12.19 -22.67
CA THR A 548 8.20 -13.32 -22.20
C THR A 548 8.34 -14.36 -23.30
N LYS A 549 9.56 -14.92 -23.43
CA LYS A 549 9.89 -15.89 -24.48
C LYS A 549 9.38 -17.30 -24.20
N ASP A 550 9.46 -17.73 -22.95
CA ASP A 550 9.08 -19.07 -22.51
C ASP A 550 8.35 -19.02 -21.15
N GLY A 551 7.96 -20.19 -20.64
CA GLY A 551 7.39 -20.35 -19.30
C GLY A 551 8.41 -20.38 -18.17
N ALA A 552 9.70 -20.10 -18.42
CA ALA A 552 10.75 -20.12 -17.39
C ALA A 552 10.68 -18.89 -16.47
N GLY A 553 9.85 -17.90 -16.82
CA GLY A 553 9.66 -16.68 -16.06
C GLY A 553 10.51 -15.51 -16.56
N LEU A 554 10.31 -14.34 -15.95
CA LEU A 554 11.05 -13.13 -16.28
C LEU A 554 12.25 -12.98 -15.36
N LYS A 555 13.45 -13.20 -15.90
CA LYS A 555 14.71 -12.95 -15.19
C LYS A 555 15.04 -11.46 -15.16
N VAL A 556 15.38 -10.96 -13.98
CA VAL A 556 15.60 -9.53 -13.73
C VAL A 556 16.87 -9.29 -12.91
N THR A 557 17.72 -8.36 -13.34
CA THR A 557 18.82 -7.81 -12.52
C THR A 557 18.63 -6.32 -12.35
N TYR A 558 19.09 -5.79 -11.21
CA TYR A 558 19.03 -4.36 -10.94
C TYR A 558 20.36 -3.86 -10.39
N GLN A 559 20.83 -2.74 -10.91
CA GLN A 559 22.07 -2.10 -10.52
C GLN A 559 21.83 -0.64 -10.17
N LYS A 560 22.53 -0.16 -9.15
CA LYS A 560 22.52 1.23 -8.71
C LYS A 560 23.94 1.70 -8.47
N VAL A 561 24.15 3.00 -8.58
CA VAL A 561 25.45 3.57 -8.24
C VAL A 561 25.61 3.52 -6.73
N ASP A 562 26.72 2.93 -6.29
CA ASP A 562 27.13 2.92 -4.90
C ASP A 562 27.74 4.28 -4.52
N ASP A 563 27.30 4.83 -3.39
CA ASP A 563 27.68 6.17 -2.95
C ASP A 563 29.17 6.27 -2.60
N ASP A 564 29.78 5.16 -2.17
CA ASP A 564 31.19 5.10 -1.77
C ASP A 564 32.13 4.88 -2.97
N SER A 565 31.76 4.01 -3.92
CA SER A 565 32.63 3.65 -5.06
C SER A 565 32.31 4.38 -6.37
N GLU A 566 31.20 5.11 -6.45
CA GLU A 566 30.64 5.74 -7.65
C GLU A 566 30.43 4.80 -8.86
N LYS A 567 30.49 3.48 -8.63
CA LYS A 567 30.31 2.43 -9.65
C LYS A 567 28.92 1.81 -9.54
N LEU A 568 28.45 1.24 -10.65
CA LEU A 568 27.22 0.45 -10.66
C LEU A 568 27.48 -0.89 -9.94
N VAL A 569 26.73 -1.12 -8.87
CA VAL A 569 26.75 -2.35 -8.07
C VAL A 569 25.38 -3.01 -8.16
N TYR A 570 25.36 -4.34 -8.16
CA TYR A 570 24.13 -5.11 -8.12
C TYR A 570 23.46 -4.98 -6.75
N VAL A 571 22.15 -4.76 -6.78
CA VAL A 571 21.28 -4.73 -5.60
C VAL A 571 20.17 -5.74 -5.79
N ASN A 572 19.59 -6.26 -4.71
CA ASN A 572 18.49 -7.22 -4.81
C ASN A 572 17.26 -6.56 -5.47
N PRO A 573 16.84 -6.97 -6.69
CA PRO A 573 15.72 -6.35 -7.39
C PRO A 573 14.39 -6.46 -6.63
N ALA A 574 14.20 -7.51 -5.82
CA ALA A 574 12.96 -7.76 -5.09
C ALA A 574 12.61 -6.63 -4.10
N PHE A 575 13.60 -5.91 -3.59
CA PHE A 575 13.38 -4.78 -2.68
C PHE A 575 12.64 -3.61 -3.35
N TYR A 576 12.71 -3.51 -4.68
CA TYR A 576 12.27 -2.34 -5.43
C TYR A 576 10.94 -2.56 -6.17
N PHE A 577 10.49 -3.81 -6.29
CA PHE A 577 9.21 -4.18 -6.87
C PHE A 577 8.06 -4.08 -5.83
N PRO A 578 6.79 -4.00 -6.27
CA PRO A 578 5.66 -4.21 -5.38
C PRO A 578 5.70 -5.64 -4.81
N LYS A 579 5.06 -5.85 -3.65
CA LYS A 579 5.05 -7.11 -2.86
C LYS A 579 5.47 -8.35 -3.67
N VAL A 580 6.72 -8.78 -3.44
CA VAL A 580 7.29 -9.99 -4.05
C VAL A 580 7.15 -11.13 -3.05
N ILE A 581 6.62 -12.26 -3.50
CA ILE A 581 6.38 -13.46 -2.70
C ILE A 581 7.34 -14.54 -3.18
N GLN A 582 8.25 -14.97 -2.30
CA GLN A 582 9.15 -16.09 -2.57
C GLN A 582 8.35 -17.41 -2.56
N LEU A 583 8.48 -18.21 -3.62
CA LEU A 583 7.87 -19.54 -3.73
C LEU A 583 8.78 -20.66 -3.18
N GLN A 584 10.10 -20.45 -3.18
CA GLN A 584 11.06 -21.42 -2.63
C GLN A 584 10.88 -21.54 -1.11
N THR A 585 10.69 -22.77 -0.63
CA THR A 585 10.56 -23.12 0.79
C THR A 585 11.50 -24.27 1.12
N THR A 586 12.00 -24.30 2.37
CA THR A 586 12.90 -25.37 2.83
C THR A 586 12.33 -26.75 2.53
N ILE A 587 13.10 -27.58 1.84
CA ILE A 587 12.73 -28.94 1.43
C ILE A 587 13.39 -29.92 2.40
N LEU A 588 12.56 -30.68 3.11
CA LEU A 588 13.01 -31.76 3.98
C LEU A 588 13.01 -33.07 3.16
N PRO A 589 14.16 -33.73 2.96
CA PRO A 589 14.29 -34.95 2.15
C PRO A 589 13.61 -36.16 2.80
N THR A 590 13.37 -36.10 4.10
CA THR A 590 12.63 -37.11 4.85
C THR A 590 11.14 -36.79 4.86
N ILE A 591 10.46 -37.17 3.78
CA ILE A 591 8.99 -37.27 3.67
C ILE A 591 8.39 -38.26 4.71
N GLY A 592 9.22 -38.95 5.51
CA GLY A 592 8.84 -39.99 6.47
C GLY A 592 8.45 -39.54 7.90
N GLN A 593 8.42 -38.25 8.21
CA GLN A 593 8.02 -37.76 9.54
C GLN A 593 7.03 -36.61 9.44
N PHE A 594 5.83 -36.90 8.96
CA PHE A 594 4.72 -35.97 9.12
C PHE A 594 4.19 -35.96 10.56
N GLY A 595 4.97 -35.40 11.49
CA GLY A 595 4.57 -35.06 12.85
C GLY A 595 3.79 -33.74 12.95
N GLY A 596 2.93 -33.43 11.98
CA GLY A 596 2.13 -32.20 11.90
C GLY A 596 0.62 -32.45 11.98
N ASP A 597 -0.20 -31.40 11.90
CA ASP A 597 -1.66 -31.55 11.73
C ASP A 597 -2.00 -32.03 10.30
N GLU A 598 -3.24 -32.49 10.10
CA GLU A 598 -3.69 -33.03 8.81
C GLU A 598 -3.50 -32.04 7.65
N PHE A 599 -3.62 -30.74 7.94
CA PHE A 599 -3.42 -29.68 6.98
C PHE A 599 -1.95 -29.60 6.50
N ALA A 600 -0.97 -29.64 7.41
CA ALA A 600 0.44 -29.63 7.04
C ALA A 600 0.80 -30.83 6.15
N ARG A 601 0.23 -32.01 6.44
CA ARG A 601 0.42 -33.23 5.64
C ARG A 601 -0.21 -33.14 4.26
N ALA A 602 -1.45 -32.63 4.20
CA ALA A 602 -2.17 -32.40 2.95
C ALA A 602 -1.41 -31.42 2.05
N LYS A 603 -0.89 -30.34 2.63
CA LYS A 603 -0.14 -29.31 1.91
C LYS A 603 1.16 -29.86 1.33
N ALA A 604 1.95 -30.57 2.11
CA ALA A 604 3.19 -31.16 1.63
C ALA A 604 2.95 -32.21 0.53
N THR A 605 1.92 -33.04 0.69
CA THR A 605 1.51 -34.02 -0.32
C THR A 605 1.03 -33.34 -1.61
N TYR A 606 0.26 -32.26 -1.48
CA TYR A 606 -0.18 -31.43 -2.60
C TYR A 606 1.02 -30.85 -3.36
N GLU A 607 1.96 -30.23 -2.65
CA GLU A 607 3.16 -29.63 -3.24
C GLU A 607 4.01 -30.68 -3.96
N TYR A 608 4.22 -31.85 -3.33
CA TYR A 608 4.93 -32.96 -3.94
C TYR A 608 4.26 -33.47 -5.22
N LEU A 609 2.98 -33.85 -5.17
CA LEU A 609 2.27 -34.37 -6.34
C LEU A 609 2.14 -33.33 -7.44
N LYS A 610 2.01 -32.05 -7.08
CA LYS A 610 1.99 -30.95 -8.04
C LYS A 610 3.32 -30.82 -8.77
N SER A 611 4.45 -30.98 -8.05
CA SER A 611 5.79 -30.99 -8.66
C SER A 611 6.00 -32.14 -9.65
N GLN A 612 5.30 -33.27 -9.46
CA GLN A 612 5.33 -34.44 -10.34
C GLN A 612 4.33 -34.33 -11.51
N GLY A 613 3.69 -33.17 -11.71
CA GLY A 613 2.79 -32.93 -12.83
C GLY A 613 1.34 -33.38 -12.61
N ALA A 614 0.94 -33.75 -11.39
CA ALA A 614 -0.44 -34.15 -11.12
C ALA A 614 -1.44 -32.98 -11.26
N THR A 615 -2.63 -33.27 -11.79
CA THR A 615 -3.72 -32.30 -11.90
C THR A 615 -4.35 -32.03 -10.53
N ASN A 616 -4.93 -30.84 -10.33
CA ASN A 616 -5.57 -30.52 -9.04
C ASN A 616 -6.73 -31.47 -8.73
N GLN A 617 -7.42 -31.97 -9.76
CA GLN A 617 -8.47 -32.98 -9.62
C GLN A 617 -7.92 -34.32 -9.13
N ALA A 618 -6.79 -34.78 -9.69
CA ALA A 618 -6.15 -36.01 -9.24
C ALA A 618 -5.64 -35.88 -7.79
N ILE A 619 -5.02 -34.75 -7.46
CA ILE A 619 -4.54 -34.49 -6.11
C ILE A 619 -5.71 -34.41 -5.12
N ALA A 620 -6.81 -33.75 -5.48
CA ALA A 620 -8.00 -33.65 -4.63
C ALA A 620 -8.64 -35.03 -4.40
N ALA A 621 -8.66 -35.91 -5.40
CA ALA A 621 -9.14 -37.29 -5.25
C ALA A 621 -8.25 -38.10 -4.30
N ILE A 622 -6.93 -37.99 -4.45
CA ILE A 622 -5.93 -38.66 -3.59
C ILE A 622 -6.05 -38.18 -2.14
N LEU A 623 -6.01 -36.87 -1.92
CA LEU A 623 -6.11 -36.28 -0.59
C LEU A 623 -7.48 -36.52 0.05
N GLY A 624 -8.56 -36.49 -0.73
CA GLY A 624 -9.91 -36.77 -0.25
C GLY A 624 -10.03 -38.20 0.28
N ASN A 625 -9.45 -39.18 -0.42
CA ASN A 625 -9.41 -40.56 0.04
C ASN A 625 -8.57 -40.70 1.32
N TRP A 626 -7.35 -40.18 1.33
CA TRP A 626 -6.43 -40.33 2.46
C TRP A 626 -6.85 -39.56 3.72
N SER A 627 -7.55 -38.42 3.55
CA SER A 627 -8.12 -37.64 4.65
C SER A 627 -9.16 -38.45 5.42
N VAL A 628 -10.10 -39.09 4.71
CA VAL A 628 -11.15 -39.90 5.32
C VAL A 628 -10.60 -41.14 6.00
N GLU A 629 -9.59 -41.79 5.41
CA GLU A 629 -9.12 -43.09 5.88
C GLU A 629 -8.02 -43.00 6.94
N SER A 630 -7.21 -41.95 6.92
CA SER A 630 -6.00 -41.87 7.74
C SER A 630 -5.69 -40.49 8.31
N SER A 631 -6.53 -39.49 8.04
CA SER A 631 -6.18 -38.08 8.28
C SER A 631 -4.82 -37.72 7.66
N ILE A 632 -4.51 -38.37 6.53
CA ILE A 632 -3.26 -38.21 5.78
C ILE A 632 -2.04 -38.55 6.65
N ASN A 633 -2.18 -39.42 7.66
CA ASN A 633 -1.09 -39.78 8.56
C ASN A 633 -0.37 -41.05 8.05
N PRO A 634 0.91 -40.96 7.63
CA PRO A 634 1.66 -42.09 7.08
C PRO A 634 1.95 -43.18 8.12
N LYS A 635 1.86 -42.89 9.43
CA LYS A 635 2.02 -43.89 10.49
C LYS A 635 0.72 -44.65 10.82
N ARG A 636 -0.36 -44.49 10.05
CA ARG A 636 -1.60 -45.24 10.28
C ARG A 636 -1.48 -46.68 9.80
N ALA A 637 -2.03 -47.59 10.59
CA ALA A 637 -2.20 -48.99 10.22
C ALA A 637 -3.66 -49.42 10.44
N GLU A 638 -4.13 -50.39 9.68
CA GLU A 638 -5.49 -50.89 9.78
C GLU A 638 -5.75 -51.52 11.16
N GLY A 639 -6.74 -50.99 11.89
CA GLY A 639 -7.08 -51.42 13.25
C GLY A 639 -6.22 -50.80 14.37
N ASP A 640 -5.33 -49.86 14.05
CA ASP A 640 -4.43 -49.21 15.02
C ASP A 640 -5.14 -48.45 16.15
N TYR A 641 -6.37 -47.99 15.93
CA TYR A 641 -7.21 -47.24 16.88
C TYR A 641 -7.93 -48.14 17.89
N LEU A 642 -7.88 -49.46 17.74
CA LEU A 642 -8.50 -50.41 18.66
C LEU A 642 -7.73 -50.46 19.98
N SER A 643 -8.23 -51.21 20.96
CA SER A 643 -7.45 -51.47 22.17
C SER A 643 -6.34 -52.50 21.89
N PRO A 644 -5.15 -52.38 22.54
CA PRO A 644 -4.14 -53.43 22.50
C PRO A 644 -4.73 -54.79 22.93
N PRO A 645 -4.27 -55.91 22.37
CA PRO A 645 -3.05 -56.08 21.55
C PRO A 645 -3.23 -55.83 20.04
N VAL A 646 -4.46 -55.61 19.56
CA VAL A 646 -4.74 -55.36 18.13
C VAL A 646 -4.43 -53.91 17.77
N GLY A 647 -4.80 -52.99 18.66
CA GLY A 647 -4.48 -51.57 18.58
C GLY A 647 -3.00 -51.28 18.82
N ALA A 648 -2.60 -50.06 18.50
CA ALA A 648 -1.21 -49.65 18.55
C ALA A 648 -0.73 -49.24 19.95
N THR A 649 0.53 -49.57 20.22
CA THR A 649 1.38 -49.11 21.33
C THR A 649 2.65 -48.49 20.75
N ASP A 650 3.44 -47.78 21.56
CA ASP A 650 4.64 -47.09 21.08
C ASP A 650 5.65 -48.01 20.37
N SER A 651 5.69 -49.30 20.69
CA SER A 651 6.58 -50.30 20.08
C SER A 651 5.97 -51.05 18.89
N SER A 652 4.71 -50.80 18.55
CA SER A 652 3.94 -51.60 17.58
C SER A 652 4.49 -51.53 16.15
N TRP A 653 5.11 -50.41 15.77
CA TRP A 653 5.67 -50.21 14.42
C TRP A 653 7.01 -50.91 14.20
N ASP A 654 7.62 -51.41 15.27
CA ASP A 654 8.86 -52.19 15.23
C ASP A 654 8.61 -53.69 15.46
N ASP A 655 7.35 -54.10 15.71
CA ASP A 655 6.93 -55.49 15.93
C ASP A 655 6.37 -56.10 14.65
N GLU A 656 7.14 -57.00 14.03
CA GLU A 656 6.74 -57.69 12.79
C GLU A 656 5.46 -58.53 12.94
N GLY A 657 5.21 -59.07 14.15
CA GLY A 657 4.00 -59.83 14.47
C GLY A 657 2.77 -58.92 14.50
N TRP A 658 2.89 -57.74 15.10
CA TRP A 658 1.82 -56.73 15.12
C TRP A 658 1.55 -56.16 13.72
N LEU A 659 2.60 -55.87 12.96
CA LEU A 659 2.50 -55.40 11.58
C LEU A 659 1.81 -56.46 10.69
N SER A 660 2.02 -57.74 10.94
CA SER A 660 1.50 -58.83 10.10
C SER A 660 0.12 -59.35 10.50
N LEU A 661 -0.61 -58.68 11.41
CA LEU A 661 -1.95 -59.12 11.83
C LEU A 661 -2.92 -59.19 10.65
N ASN A 662 -3.70 -60.26 10.58
CA ASN A 662 -4.66 -60.52 9.50
C ASN A 662 -6.06 -59.95 9.80
N GLY A 663 -6.93 -59.89 8.78
CA GLY A 663 -8.29 -59.36 8.91
C GLY A 663 -9.11 -60.01 10.02
N PRO A 664 -9.14 -61.36 10.14
CA PRO A 664 -9.86 -62.03 11.21
C PRO A 664 -9.40 -61.65 12.62
N ALA A 665 -8.10 -61.41 12.82
CA ALA A 665 -7.56 -60.95 14.10
C ALA A 665 -7.99 -59.50 14.42
N ILE A 666 -8.20 -58.66 13.41
CA ILE A 666 -8.56 -57.24 13.58
C ILE A 666 -10.07 -57.06 13.75
N TYR A 667 -10.86 -57.82 12.99
CA TYR A 667 -12.29 -57.64 12.84
C TYR A 667 -13.12 -58.77 13.45
N ASN A 668 -12.60 -59.42 14.49
CA ASN A 668 -13.29 -60.45 15.26
C ASN A 668 -13.86 -61.59 14.39
N GLY A 669 -13.00 -62.21 13.57
CA GLY A 669 -13.33 -63.34 12.70
C GLY A 669 -13.83 -62.96 11.29
N ARG A 670 -13.89 -61.67 10.95
CA ARG A 670 -14.35 -61.18 9.64
C ARG A 670 -13.18 -60.84 8.70
N TYR A 671 -13.48 -60.71 7.41
CA TYR A 671 -12.52 -60.35 6.34
C TYR A 671 -11.30 -61.27 6.21
N PRO A 672 -11.51 -62.59 5.96
CA PRO A 672 -10.42 -63.55 5.76
C PRO A 672 -9.59 -63.26 4.49
N ASN A 673 -10.10 -62.40 3.60
CA ASN A 673 -9.40 -61.95 2.41
C ASN A 673 -8.21 -61.03 2.74
N ILE A 674 -8.13 -60.45 3.94
CA ILE A 674 -7.00 -59.64 4.39
C ILE A 674 -5.99 -60.55 5.08
N LEU A 675 -4.87 -60.81 4.40
CA LEU A 675 -3.81 -61.69 4.90
C LEU A 675 -2.86 -60.95 5.85
N ARG A 676 -2.56 -59.68 5.57
CA ARG A 676 -1.79 -58.77 6.44
C ARG A 676 -2.38 -57.38 6.36
N ARG A 677 -2.55 -56.73 7.51
CA ARG A 677 -3.17 -55.40 7.65
C ARG A 677 -2.57 -54.34 6.74
N GLY A 678 -3.39 -53.37 6.37
CA GLY A 678 -2.94 -52.18 5.67
C GLY A 678 -1.93 -51.38 6.50
N LEU A 679 -0.71 -51.20 5.97
CA LEU A 679 0.24 -50.21 6.48
C LEU A 679 0.16 -48.93 5.67
N GLY A 680 0.71 -47.83 6.20
CA GLY A 680 0.87 -46.54 5.53
C GLY A 680 -0.45 -45.93 5.06
N LEU A 681 -0.96 -44.91 5.75
CA LEU A 681 -2.30 -44.37 5.44
C LEU A 681 -3.43 -45.45 5.46
N GLY A 682 -3.15 -46.65 5.98
CA GLY A 682 -4.04 -47.82 5.93
C GLY A 682 -4.20 -48.50 4.56
N GLN A 683 -3.36 -48.22 3.55
CA GLN A 683 -3.63 -48.59 2.15
C GLN A 683 -2.94 -49.86 1.65
N TRP A 684 -1.77 -50.19 2.21
CA TRP A 684 -0.90 -51.24 1.69
C TRP A 684 -1.17 -52.55 2.40
N THR A 685 -2.20 -53.26 1.93
CA THR A 685 -2.70 -54.53 2.48
C THR A 685 -2.32 -55.70 1.59
N ASP A 686 -1.96 -56.84 2.19
CA ASP A 686 -1.84 -58.11 1.47
C ASP A 686 -3.19 -58.82 1.48
N THR A 687 -3.64 -59.25 0.30
CA THR A 687 -4.97 -59.85 0.12
C THR A 687 -4.89 -61.20 -0.56
N ALA A 688 -5.88 -62.04 -0.29
CA ALA A 688 -5.96 -63.42 -0.77
C ALA A 688 -6.08 -63.56 -2.30
N ASP A 689 -6.35 -62.46 -3.01
CA ASP A 689 -6.34 -62.35 -4.47
C ASP A 689 -4.93 -62.18 -5.07
N GLY A 690 -3.88 -62.16 -4.23
CA GLY A 690 -2.48 -62.10 -4.65
C GLY A 690 -1.78 -60.76 -4.47
N SER A 691 -2.45 -59.73 -3.91
CA SER A 691 -1.77 -58.47 -3.53
C SER A 691 -0.69 -58.73 -2.49
N ARG A 692 0.53 -58.25 -2.77
CA ARG A 692 1.69 -58.28 -1.85
C ARG A 692 2.14 -56.88 -1.41
N ARG A 693 1.23 -55.92 -1.40
CA ARG A 693 1.52 -54.49 -1.16
C ARG A 693 2.09 -54.21 0.23
N HIS A 694 1.58 -54.87 1.27
CA HIS A 694 2.15 -54.78 2.62
C HIS A 694 3.59 -55.30 2.62
N THR A 695 3.78 -56.51 2.09
CA THR A 695 5.09 -57.18 2.06
C THR A 695 6.12 -56.35 1.28
N LEU A 696 5.75 -55.82 0.12
CA LEU A 696 6.63 -54.99 -0.70
C LEU A 696 7.04 -53.69 0.01
N LEU A 697 6.13 -53.09 0.80
CA LEU A 697 6.42 -51.88 1.56
C LEU A 697 7.46 -52.15 2.66
N LEU A 698 7.32 -53.25 3.41
CA LEU A 698 8.30 -53.66 4.42
C LEU A 698 9.65 -54.03 3.79
N GLU A 699 9.65 -54.76 2.67
CA GLU A 699 10.89 -55.09 1.95
C GLU A 699 11.61 -53.83 1.43
N TYR A 700 10.85 -52.81 0.99
CA TYR A 700 11.40 -51.52 0.58
C TYR A 700 11.99 -50.76 1.78
N ALA A 701 11.27 -50.71 2.90
CA ALA A 701 11.75 -50.08 4.13
C ALA A 701 13.07 -50.74 4.60
N ASN A 702 13.09 -52.08 4.72
CA ASN A 702 14.27 -52.84 5.12
C ASN A 702 15.48 -52.65 4.19
N ARG A 703 15.24 -52.47 2.88
CA ARG A 703 16.29 -52.14 1.92
C ARG A 703 16.86 -50.74 2.14
N LYS A 704 16.00 -49.74 2.36
CA LYS A 704 16.43 -48.36 2.64
C LYS A 704 17.19 -48.21 3.95
N THR A 705 16.81 -48.95 5.01
CA THR A 705 17.53 -48.93 6.29
C THR A 705 18.93 -49.56 6.18
N ARG A 706 19.10 -50.59 5.34
CA ARG A 706 20.42 -51.21 5.07
C ARG A 706 21.35 -50.34 4.21
N SER A 707 20.83 -49.53 3.31
CA SER A 707 21.64 -48.60 2.48
C SER A 707 22.19 -47.39 3.24
N GLY A 708 21.85 -47.23 4.53
CA GLY A 708 22.45 -46.24 5.44
C GLY A 708 23.59 -46.79 6.32
N MET A 709 24.03 -48.03 6.09
CA MET A 709 25.17 -48.66 6.80
C MET A 709 26.37 -48.99 5.88
N THR A 710 26.44 -48.39 4.70
CA THR A 710 27.60 -48.46 3.80
C THR A 710 27.94 -47.10 3.25
#